data_AF-A0A662CNJ3-F1
#
_entry.id   AF-A0A662CNJ3-F1
#
_cell.length_a   1.000
_cell.length_b   1.000
_cell.length_c   1.000
_cell.angle_alpha   90.00
_cell.angle_beta   90.00
_cell.angle_gamma   90.00
#
_symmetry.space_group_name_H-M   'P 1'
#
loop_
_entity.id
_entity.type
_entity.pdbx_description
1 polymer ?
#
loop_
_entity_poly.entity_id
_entity_poly.type
_entity_poly.pdbx_seq_one_letter_code
_entity_poly.pdbx_strand_id
1 'polypeptide(L)'
;GYIEEVVTQQEGGFLHAEQTKKQSNGHVHLKDGKYTTCDAEHPHFYIAITKGISMPGDKIISGPAYIVLADVPLPIGLPFGFFPNSQTKTSGILIPKYGEEQRRGFYLKEGGYYFAMNDYMDLRVTGDIYSNGTWGVRLGSNYKVNYRFNGNLNVRYFKNISGFKDVEDSYSVSRDYAIGWSHGQDSRANPNSSFRASVNLSSSSYDQNHSNNINNALRSTKQSSVSYTKSFPNSPFNLSTSLNHIQNSSTGAVNMTLPKISFNMSRITPFKRKSAIGPKRFYEDIQFSYTSLMENRINTTDTLLFTSSVWDDMKNGFKHNIPLSLSIRPFKKTPMLQSFAITPSMNYNGVLYSKQTYKEVRYDEDGASYIHEELISKMSYAQSFFPSIGSGLAPKVYGMYTFKGKGRMEQIRHVMTPTASFSYVPDMSAIQADYYRDLVDPETGDTVASYSIYEDQIYGTPTSRGASGSLNLSLRNNIEAKMRSKVDSIDELQMVKILDNLSFNTSLNLFHKDTLTPAWNPITFTGSTRIFKEKLNLSFRGSLDPFGYDTVRNLNRTAETWYSQTGKPLRLTSASMSAGFNLKSKKETTGSKAGQEDMDQQSQLNNQNMTSDDPLGSYDPNLEEYYGDYVDFDIPWSLRVDYSFSYTKPREDVRIIQTLRASGDFSLSPNWKIGFNTGYDLDKKQFTTTNLSIYRDLHCWEMRVSVVPFGNYKSYNFQINAKSSILKDLKYNKRKNWQDNFR
;
A
#
# COMPACT_ATOMS: atom_id res chain seq x y z
N GLY A 1 -32.10 -50.85 -10.17
CA GLY A 1 -31.94 -51.85 -9.09
C GLY A 1 -32.31 -51.22 -7.76
N TYR A 2 -32.82 -52.01 -6.82
CA TYR A 2 -32.97 -51.63 -5.41
C TYR A 2 -31.67 -51.95 -4.69
N ILE A 3 -31.16 -51.02 -3.88
CA ILE A 3 -29.96 -51.19 -3.08
C ILE A 3 -30.27 -50.65 -1.68
N GLU A 4 -30.06 -51.48 -0.67
CA GLU A 4 -30.22 -51.13 0.75
C GLU A 4 -28.86 -50.67 1.28
N GLU A 5 -28.88 -49.62 2.11
CA GLU A 5 -27.70 -48.99 2.73
C GLU A 5 -26.59 -48.59 1.76
N VAL A 6 -26.83 -47.51 1.00
CA VAL A 6 -25.82 -46.95 0.09
C VAL A 6 -25.17 -45.73 0.72
N VAL A 7 -23.84 -45.79 0.88
CA VAL A 7 -22.99 -44.63 1.09
C VAL A 7 -22.39 -44.22 -0.24
N THR A 8 -22.75 -43.03 -0.72
CA THR A 8 -22.20 -42.47 -1.95
C THR A 8 -21.51 -41.16 -1.67
N GLN A 9 -20.23 -41.07 -2.01
CA GLN A 9 -19.47 -39.83 -1.97
C GLN A 9 -19.77 -39.03 -3.25
N GLN A 10 -20.27 -37.81 -3.11
CA GLN A 10 -20.51 -36.89 -4.24
C GLN A 10 -19.96 -35.50 -3.91
N GLU A 11 -19.04 -35.02 -4.75
CA GLU A 11 -18.45 -33.66 -4.73
C GLU A 11 -17.98 -33.12 -3.36
N GLY A 12 -17.51 -33.98 -2.46
CA GLY A 12 -17.02 -33.57 -1.13
C GLY A 12 -18.09 -33.55 -0.03
N GLY A 13 -19.23 -34.20 -0.27
CA GLY A 13 -20.19 -34.64 0.75
C GLY A 13 -20.49 -36.15 0.66
N PHE A 14 -20.98 -36.71 1.76
CA PHE A 14 -21.45 -38.09 1.88
C PHE A 14 -22.97 -38.11 1.91
N LEU A 15 -23.55 -38.89 1.02
CA LEU A 15 -24.97 -39.20 0.99
C LEU A 15 -25.16 -40.64 1.46
N HIS A 16 -25.75 -40.79 2.64
CA HIS A 16 -26.23 -42.06 3.15
C HIS A 16 -27.71 -42.18 2.81
N ALA A 17 -28.17 -43.34 2.38
CA ALA A 17 -29.60 -43.58 2.19
C ALA A 17 -29.93 -45.02 2.56
N GLU A 18 -30.96 -45.18 3.40
CA GLU A 18 -31.46 -46.50 3.80
C GLU A 18 -32.05 -47.23 2.60
N GLN A 19 -32.81 -46.52 1.76
CA GLN A 19 -33.42 -47.08 0.55
C GLN A 19 -33.04 -46.25 -0.68
N THR A 20 -32.37 -46.88 -1.64
CA THR A 20 -32.07 -46.27 -2.94
C THR A 20 -32.60 -47.08 -4.10
N LYS A 21 -33.08 -46.38 -5.12
CA LYS A 21 -33.49 -46.97 -6.40
C LYS A 21 -32.84 -46.21 -7.54
N LYS A 22 -31.91 -46.87 -8.23
CA LYS A 22 -31.35 -46.36 -9.50
C LYS A 22 -32.30 -46.69 -10.65
N GLN A 23 -32.78 -45.65 -11.32
CA GLN A 23 -33.64 -45.71 -12.49
C GLN A 23 -32.83 -45.92 -13.77
N SER A 24 -33.48 -46.36 -14.85
CA SER A 24 -32.85 -46.61 -16.15
C SER A 24 -32.23 -45.37 -16.80
N ASN A 25 -32.75 -44.19 -16.47
CA ASN A 25 -32.21 -42.89 -16.89
C ASN A 25 -30.99 -42.42 -16.05
N GLY A 26 -30.47 -43.25 -15.16
CA GLY A 26 -29.33 -42.93 -14.31
C GLY A 26 -29.67 -42.10 -13.06
N HIS A 27 -30.91 -41.65 -12.88
CA HIS A 27 -31.35 -40.94 -11.67
C HIS A 27 -31.39 -41.89 -10.48
N VAL A 28 -30.97 -41.38 -9.32
CA VAL A 28 -30.99 -42.13 -8.06
C VAL A 28 -32.07 -41.54 -7.16
N HIS A 29 -33.13 -42.30 -6.94
CA HIS A 29 -34.18 -41.94 -5.98
C HIS A 29 -33.76 -42.46 -4.62
N LEU A 30 -33.87 -41.61 -3.60
CA LEU A 30 -33.52 -41.93 -2.22
C LEU A 30 -34.71 -41.67 -1.31
N LYS A 31 -34.86 -42.52 -0.30
CA LYS A 31 -35.82 -42.36 0.78
C LYS A 31 -35.06 -42.55 2.11
N ASP A 32 -35.38 -41.70 3.07
CA ASP A 32 -34.74 -41.68 4.40
C ASP A 32 -33.20 -41.55 4.26
N GLY A 33 -32.79 -40.47 3.59
CA GLY A 33 -31.39 -40.14 3.33
C GLY A 33 -30.79 -39.20 4.38
N LYS A 34 -29.48 -39.30 4.61
CA LYS A 34 -28.68 -38.35 5.38
C LYS A 34 -27.64 -37.75 4.46
N TYR A 35 -27.64 -36.42 4.31
CA TYR A 35 -26.60 -35.71 3.57
C TYR A 35 -25.69 -34.97 4.54
N THR A 36 -24.38 -35.23 4.49
CA THR A 36 -23.39 -34.63 5.37
C THR A 36 -22.10 -34.31 4.62
N THR A 37 -21.29 -33.40 5.13
CA THR A 37 -19.89 -33.21 4.68
C THR A 37 -18.91 -33.61 5.78
N CYS A 38 -19.40 -34.33 6.78
CA CYS A 38 -18.61 -34.95 7.83
C CYS A 38 -18.17 -36.33 7.34
N ASP A 39 -16.87 -36.57 7.39
CA ASP A 39 -16.19 -37.83 7.07
C ASP A 39 -16.09 -38.77 8.29
N ALA A 40 -16.54 -38.34 9.47
CA ALA A 40 -16.59 -39.20 10.64
C ALA A 40 -17.64 -40.30 10.48
N GLU A 41 -17.34 -41.50 10.99
CA GLU A 41 -18.23 -42.68 10.95
C GLU A 41 -19.63 -42.37 11.51
N HIS A 42 -19.67 -41.59 12.60
CA HIS A 42 -20.88 -40.95 13.08
C HIS A 42 -20.86 -39.45 12.73
N PRO A 43 -21.61 -38.99 11.71
CA PRO A 43 -21.54 -37.62 11.26
C PRO A 43 -22.07 -36.67 12.34
N HIS A 44 -21.25 -35.72 12.77
CA HIS A 44 -21.61 -34.72 13.80
C HIS A 44 -22.81 -33.85 13.40
N PHE A 45 -23.11 -33.76 12.10
CA PHE A 45 -24.30 -33.11 11.59
C PHE A 45 -24.72 -33.75 10.26
N TYR A 46 -26.01 -33.77 9.98
CA TYR A 46 -26.53 -34.18 8.69
C TYR A 46 -27.88 -33.51 8.41
N ILE A 47 -28.21 -33.38 7.13
CA ILE A 47 -29.53 -33.02 6.67
C ILE A 47 -30.28 -34.32 6.46
N ALA A 48 -31.29 -34.58 7.30
CA ALA A 48 -32.19 -35.71 7.15
C ALA A 48 -33.18 -35.39 6.03
N ILE A 49 -33.17 -36.20 4.97
CA ILE A 49 -33.97 -36.05 3.76
C ILE A 49 -34.99 -37.18 3.74
N THR A 50 -36.28 -36.85 3.86
CA THR A 50 -37.35 -37.87 3.82
C THR A 50 -37.43 -38.58 2.47
N LYS A 51 -37.32 -37.81 1.37
CA LYS A 51 -37.30 -38.30 -0.02
C LYS A 51 -36.43 -37.38 -0.87
N GLY A 52 -35.74 -37.90 -1.87
CA GLY A 52 -34.96 -37.09 -2.78
C GLY A 52 -34.65 -37.78 -4.11
N ILE A 53 -34.12 -37.00 -5.05
CA ILE A 53 -33.64 -37.48 -6.34
C ILE A 53 -32.27 -36.85 -6.57
N SER A 54 -31.23 -37.67 -6.72
CA SER A 54 -29.91 -37.26 -7.19
C SER A 54 -29.83 -37.50 -8.71
N MET A 55 -29.58 -36.42 -9.45
CA MET A 55 -29.29 -36.44 -10.89
C MET A 55 -27.78 -36.15 -11.07
N PRO A 56 -26.94 -37.17 -11.29
CA PRO A 56 -25.49 -36.99 -11.37
C PRO A 56 -25.09 -35.97 -12.45
N GLY A 57 -24.26 -34.97 -12.08
CA GLY A 57 -23.80 -33.91 -12.99
C GLY A 57 -24.78 -32.76 -13.27
N ASP A 58 -25.98 -32.78 -12.68
CA ASP A 58 -26.99 -31.72 -12.84
C ASP A 58 -27.38 -31.13 -11.47
N LYS A 59 -28.12 -31.87 -10.65
CA LYS A 59 -28.69 -31.37 -9.38
C LYS A 59 -29.19 -32.48 -8.47
N ILE A 60 -29.30 -32.16 -7.17
CA ILE A 60 -29.98 -32.97 -6.16
C ILE A 60 -31.21 -32.20 -5.69
N ILE A 61 -32.38 -32.84 -5.76
CA ILE A 61 -33.65 -32.29 -5.28
C ILE A 61 -34.07 -33.10 -4.06
N SER A 62 -34.24 -32.43 -2.92
CA SER A 62 -34.80 -33.04 -1.71
C SER A 62 -36.26 -32.63 -1.55
N GLY A 63 -37.10 -33.56 -1.10
CA GLY A 63 -38.37 -33.27 -0.45
C GLY A 63 -38.15 -32.69 0.95
N PRO A 64 -39.13 -32.81 1.86
CA PRO A 64 -39.02 -32.29 3.22
C PRO A 64 -37.75 -32.79 3.90
N ALA A 65 -36.95 -31.86 4.39
CA ALA A 65 -35.67 -32.14 5.01
C ALA A 65 -35.49 -31.32 6.28
N TYR A 66 -34.80 -31.84 7.28
CA TYR A 66 -34.52 -31.14 8.53
C TYR A 66 -33.07 -31.37 8.95
N ILE A 67 -32.53 -30.42 9.70
CA ILE A 67 -31.13 -30.49 10.15
C ILE A 67 -31.08 -31.27 11.46
N VAL A 68 -30.15 -32.21 11.53
CA VAL A 68 -29.81 -32.94 12.75
C VAL A 68 -28.38 -32.58 13.11
N LEU A 69 -28.18 -32.16 14.36
CA LEU A 69 -26.88 -31.81 14.92
C LEU A 69 -26.65 -32.67 16.16
N ALA A 70 -25.57 -33.45 16.19
CA ALA A 70 -25.28 -34.42 17.25
C ALA A 70 -26.51 -35.30 17.61
N ASP A 71 -27.18 -35.83 16.57
CA ASP A 71 -28.42 -36.63 16.66
C ASP A 71 -29.63 -35.95 17.32
N VAL A 72 -29.56 -34.63 17.53
CA VAL A 72 -30.70 -33.81 17.95
C VAL A 72 -31.34 -33.15 16.72
N PRO A 73 -32.59 -33.48 16.36
CA PRO A 73 -33.30 -32.81 15.28
C PRO A 73 -33.63 -31.37 15.69
N LEU A 74 -33.17 -30.41 14.89
CA LEU A 74 -33.54 -29.01 15.07
C LEU A 74 -34.95 -28.79 14.50
N PRO A 75 -35.80 -27.96 15.12
CA PRO A 75 -37.15 -27.66 14.64
C PRO A 75 -37.17 -26.77 13.37
N ILE A 76 -36.08 -26.76 12.59
CA ILE A 76 -35.90 -26.00 11.37
C ILE A 76 -35.94 -26.99 10.21
N GLY A 77 -37.11 -27.10 9.58
CA GLY A 77 -37.35 -27.94 8.41
C GLY A 77 -37.45 -27.11 7.13
N LEU A 78 -36.89 -27.63 6.04
CA LEU A 78 -37.05 -27.14 4.68
C LEU A 78 -38.13 -27.98 3.98
N PRO A 79 -39.14 -27.37 3.34
CA PRO A 79 -40.17 -28.12 2.61
C PRO A 79 -39.60 -28.86 1.39
N PHE A 80 -38.54 -28.30 0.80
CA PHE A 80 -37.74 -28.90 -0.27
C PHE A 80 -36.35 -28.24 -0.29
N GLY A 81 -35.37 -28.97 -0.79
CA GLY A 81 -33.98 -28.51 -0.95
C GLY A 81 -33.55 -28.64 -2.40
N PHE A 82 -32.79 -27.65 -2.89
CA PHE A 82 -32.24 -27.66 -4.24
C PHE A 82 -30.73 -27.44 -4.16
N PHE A 83 -29.97 -28.48 -4.49
CA PHE A 83 -28.51 -28.44 -4.48
C PHE A 83 -27.99 -28.63 -5.90
N PRO A 84 -27.61 -27.55 -6.61
CA PRO A 84 -27.05 -27.67 -7.95
C PRO A 84 -25.70 -28.38 -7.88
N ASN A 85 -25.49 -29.32 -8.80
CA ASN A 85 -24.28 -30.15 -8.92
C ASN A 85 -23.57 -29.89 -10.26
N SER A 86 -23.82 -28.70 -10.86
CA SER A 86 -23.30 -28.33 -12.17
C SER A 86 -22.02 -27.50 -12.04
N GLN A 87 -20.98 -27.87 -12.77
CA GLN A 87 -19.74 -27.09 -12.88
C GLN A 87 -19.89 -25.82 -13.74
N THR A 88 -21.04 -25.64 -14.39
CA THR A 88 -21.32 -24.50 -15.29
C THR A 88 -21.98 -23.35 -14.53
N LYS A 89 -21.57 -22.11 -14.83
CA LYS A 89 -22.20 -20.90 -14.28
C LYS A 89 -23.61 -20.77 -14.85
N THR A 90 -24.62 -20.84 -14.01
CA THR A 90 -26.03 -20.67 -14.41
C THR A 90 -26.56 -19.32 -13.96
N SER A 91 -27.41 -18.72 -14.80
CA SER A 91 -28.10 -17.49 -14.43
C SER A 91 -29.20 -17.79 -13.42
N GLY A 92 -29.43 -16.90 -12.45
CA GLY A 92 -30.41 -17.16 -11.39
C GLY A 92 -30.73 -15.98 -10.49
N ILE A 93 -31.84 -16.11 -9.77
CA ILE A 93 -32.28 -15.12 -8.78
C ILE A 93 -31.41 -15.23 -7.53
N LEU A 94 -30.90 -14.09 -7.06
CA LEU A 94 -30.19 -13.96 -5.80
C LEU A 94 -31.17 -13.57 -4.70
N ILE A 95 -31.34 -14.44 -3.71
CA ILE A 95 -32.27 -14.24 -2.61
C ILE A 95 -31.73 -13.13 -1.68
N PRO A 96 -32.55 -12.10 -1.34
CA PRO A 96 -32.13 -11.06 -0.43
C PRO A 96 -31.91 -11.57 0.99
N LYS A 97 -31.00 -10.91 1.71
CA LYS A 97 -30.79 -11.10 3.14
C LYS A 97 -31.66 -10.15 3.93
N TYR A 98 -32.44 -10.68 4.87
CA TYR A 98 -33.21 -9.87 5.80
C TYR A 98 -32.40 -9.52 7.06
N GLY A 99 -32.81 -8.46 7.76
CA GLY A 99 -32.22 -8.06 9.03
C GLY A 99 -32.69 -6.67 9.43
N GLU A 100 -32.04 -6.10 10.44
CA GLU A 100 -32.37 -4.78 10.99
C GLU A 100 -31.08 -3.98 11.23
N GLU A 101 -31.16 -2.67 11.01
CA GLU A 101 -30.09 -1.70 11.28
C GLU A 101 -30.69 -0.54 12.07
N GLN A 102 -30.08 -0.13 13.17
CA GLN A 102 -30.71 0.81 14.11
C GLN A 102 -31.02 2.17 13.45
N ARG A 103 -30.13 2.62 12.55
CA ARG A 103 -30.27 3.90 11.84
C ARG A 103 -31.24 3.87 10.66
N ARG A 104 -31.42 2.71 10.02
CA ARG A 104 -32.13 2.57 8.72
C ARG A 104 -33.34 1.63 8.76
N GLY A 105 -33.59 0.98 9.90
CA GLY A 105 -34.67 0.04 10.14
C GLY A 105 -34.43 -1.35 9.55
N PHE A 106 -35.51 -2.13 9.44
CA PHE A 106 -35.53 -3.43 8.76
C PHE A 106 -35.10 -3.31 7.31
N TYR A 107 -34.37 -4.31 6.80
CA TYR A 107 -33.83 -4.30 5.45
C TYR A 107 -33.99 -5.64 4.72
N LEU A 108 -34.02 -5.56 3.40
CA LEU A 108 -33.74 -6.64 2.46
C LEU A 108 -32.53 -6.21 1.61
N LYS A 109 -31.36 -6.80 1.86
CA LYS A 109 -30.10 -6.44 1.18
C LYS A 109 -29.67 -7.52 0.19
N GLU A 110 -28.94 -7.13 -0.85
CA GLU A 110 -28.30 -8.03 -1.82
C GLU A 110 -29.25 -8.95 -2.62
N GLY A 111 -30.53 -8.61 -2.73
CA GLY A 111 -31.47 -9.34 -3.61
C GLY A 111 -31.31 -8.91 -5.07
N GLY A 112 -31.46 -9.81 -6.03
CA GLY A 112 -31.39 -9.43 -7.44
C GLY A 112 -31.19 -10.61 -8.38
N TYR A 113 -30.38 -10.43 -9.43
CA TYR A 113 -30.18 -11.44 -10.46
C TYR A 113 -28.70 -11.56 -10.84
N TYR A 114 -28.26 -12.81 -11.00
CA TYR A 114 -26.95 -13.16 -11.54
C TYR A 114 -27.09 -13.61 -12.99
N PHE A 115 -26.38 -12.94 -13.88
CA PHE A 115 -26.30 -13.22 -15.30
C PHE A 115 -24.97 -13.89 -15.61
N ALA A 116 -25.02 -15.19 -15.93
CA ALA A 116 -23.92 -15.91 -16.54
C ALA A 116 -23.92 -15.60 -18.04
N MET A 117 -23.28 -14.49 -18.45
CA MET A 117 -23.34 -13.99 -19.83
C MET A 117 -22.59 -14.89 -20.81
N ASN A 118 -21.34 -15.26 -20.47
CA ASN A 118 -20.50 -16.19 -21.24
C ASN A 118 -19.39 -16.76 -20.35
N ASP A 119 -18.55 -17.65 -20.89
CA ASP A 119 -17.45 -18.29 -20.14
C ASP A 119 -16.37 -17.31 -19.63
N TYR A 120 -16.32 -16.11 -20.20
CA TYR A 120 -15.31 -15.11 -19.89
C TYR A 120 -15.80 -13.98 -18.99
N MET A 121 -17.11 -13.80 -18.81
CA MET A 121 -17.70 -12.66 -18.11
C MET A 121 -19.03 -12.99 -17.43
N ASP A 122 -19.18 -12.53 -16.20
CA ASP A 122 -20.46 -12.54 -15.48
C ASP A 122 -20.91 -11.13 -15.08
N LEU A 123 -22.20 -10.99 -14.80
CA LEU A 123 -22.79 -9.77 -14.26
C LEU A 123 -23.74 -10.10 -13.11
N ARG A 124 -23.59 -9.40 -12.00
CA ARG A 124 -24.43 -9.46 -10.82
C ARG A 124 -25.06 -8.10 -10.59
N VAL A 125 -26.40 -8.05 -10.59
CA VAL A 125 -27.18 -6.86 -10.28
C VAL A 125 -27.97 -7.13 -9.01
N THR A 126 -27.67 -6.41 -7.93
CA THR A 126 -28.38 -6.55 -6.67
C THR A 126 -28.82 -5.21 -6.09
N GLY A 127 -29.93 -5.21 -5.36
CA GLY A 127 -30.51 -4.05 -4.70
C GLY A 127 -30.64 -4.25 -3.20
N ASP A 128 -30.71 -3.13 -2.49
CA ASP A 128 -31.09 -3.05 -1.09
C ASP A 128 -32.31 -2.15 -0.93
N ILE A 129 -33.22 -2.56 -0.06
CA ILE A 129 -34.36 -1.75 0.38
C ILE A 129 -34.41 -1.80 1.90
N TYR A 130 -34.66 -0.65 2.52
CA TYR A 130 -34.81 -0.48 3.96
C TYR A 130 -36.15 0.16 4.27
N SER A 131 -36.74 -0.20 5.41
CA SER A 131 -38.03 0.31 5.89
C SER A 131 -38.05 1.84 6.08
N ASN A 132 -36.93 2.47 6.47
CA ASN A 132 -36.83 3.93 6.60
C ASN A 132 -36.59 4.65 5.26
N GLY A 133 -36.77 3.98 4.11
CA GLY A 133 -36.67 4.56 2.77
C GLY A 133 -35.26 4.64 2.18
N THR A 134 -34.24 4.14 2.88
CA THR A 134 -32.91 3.93 2.29
C THR A 134 -33.01 2.86 1.20
N TRP A 135 -32.32 3.06 0.08
CA TRP A 135 -32.15 2.04 -0.95
C TRP A 135 -30.78 2.13 -1.60
N GLY A 136 -30.36 1.05 -2.26
CA GLY A 136 -29.13 1.04 -3.02
C GLY A 136 -29.11 -0.01 -4.12
N VAL A 137 -28.20 0.17 -5.05
CA VAL A 137 -27.97 -0.74 -6.18
C VAL A 137 -26.49 -1.06 -6.26
N ARG A 138 -26.18 -2.32 -6.57
CA ARG A 138 -24.84 -2.86 -6.77
C ARG A 138 -24.78 -3.56 -8.12
N LEU A 139 -23.76 -3.21 -8.87
CA LEU A 139 -23.36 -3.88 -10.10
C LEU A 139 -21.98 -4.49 -9.85
N GLY A 140 -21.84 -5.79 -10.08
CA GLY A 140 -20.57 -6.50 -9.99
C GLY A 140 -20.37 -7.32 -11.24
N SER A 141 -19.22 -7.20 -11.90
CA SER A 141 -18.87 -8.03 -13.05
C SER A 141 -17.45 -8.53 -12.90
N ASN A 142 -17.24 -9.83 -13.08
CA ASN A 142 -15.92 -10.42 -13.18
C ASN A 142 -15.70 -10.87 -14.61
N TYR A 143 -14.50 -10.61 -15.13
CA TYR A 143 -14.13 -11.05 -16.46
C TYR A 143 -12.71 -11.63 -16.46
N LYS A 144 -12.52 -12.71 -17.21
CA LYS A 144 -11.24 -13.40 -17.32
C LYS A 144 -11.15 -14.08 -18.68
N VAL A 145 -10.13 -13.71 -19.44
CA VAL A 145 -9.72 -14.41 -20.65
C VAL A 145 -8.31 -14.92 -20.41
N ASN A 146 -8.15 -16.25 -20.33
CA ASN A 146 -6.88 -16.90 -20.06
C ASN A 146 -5.80 -16.41 -21.04
N TYR A 147 -4.59 -16.16 -20.51
CA TYR A 147 -3.44 -15.65 -21.27
C TYR A 147 -3.64 -14.28 -21.94
N ARG A 148 -4.71 -13.55 -21.60
CA ARG A 148 -4.95 -12.20 -22.12
C ARG A 148 -5.12 -11.18 -20.99
N PHE A 149 -6.19 -11.29 -20.22
CA PHE A 149 -6.48 -10.34 -19.15
C PHE A 149 -7.48 -10.89 -18.15
N ASN A 150 -7.48 -10.32 -16.95
CA ASN A 150 -8.48 -10.55 -15.93
C ASN A 150 -8.84 -9.24 -15.22
N GLY A 151 -10.00 -9.21 -14.59
CA GLY A 151 -10.39 -8.08 -13.78
C GLY A 151 -11.80 -8.18 -13.23
N ASN A 152 -12.14 -7.18 -12.42
CA ASN A 152 -13.46 -7.06 -11.81
C ASN A 152 -13.90 -5.59 -11.78
N LEU A 153 -15.18 -5.35 -12.05
CA LEU A 153 -15.83 -4.06 -11.94
C LEU A 153 -16.91 -4.14 -10.87
N ASN A 154 -16.91 -3.18 -9.95
CA ASN A 154 -17.87 -3.07 -8.85
C ASN A 154 -18.34 -1.62 -8.77
N VAL A 155 -19.61 -1.39 -9.08
CA VAL A 155 -20.25 -0.08 -8.94
C VAL A 155 -21.34 -0.20 -7.89
N ARG A 156 -21.38 0.75 -6.96
CA ARG A 156 -22.36 0.79 -5.89
C ARG A 156 -22.89 2.19 -5.74
N TYR A 157 -24.19 2.30 -5.53
CA TYR A 157 -24.88 3.56 -5.31
C TYR A 157 -25.92 3.37 -4.21
N PHE A 158 -25.99 4.33 -3.29
CA PHE A 158 -26.93 4.33 -2.18
C PHE A 158 -27.53 5.71 -2.00
N LYS A 159 -28.82 5.75 -1.73
CA LYS A 159 -29.50 6.91 -1.16
C LYS A 159 -29.84 6.56 0.27
N ASN A 160 -29.08 7.07 1.23
CA ASN A 160 -29.34 6.85 2.64
C ASN A 160 -30.31 7.91 3.16
N ILE A 161 -31.28 7.43 3.92
CA ILE A 161 -32.24 8.23 4.67
C ILE A 161 -32.14 7.76 6.13
N SER A 162 -31.85 8.70 7.02
CA SER A 162 -31.83 8.48 8.47
C SER A 162 -32.76 9.45 9.18
N GLY A 163 -33.34 9.00 10.29
CA GLY A 163 -34.34 9.75 11.07
C GLY A 163 -35.75 9.75 10.47
N PHE A 164 -36.66 10.47 11.13
CA PHE A 164 -38.07 10.54 10.77
C PHE A 164 -38.40 11.96 10.30
N LYS A 165 -39.12 12.08 9.18
CA LYS A 165 -39.49 13.40 8.62
C LYS A 165 -40.29 14.26 9.60
N ASP A 166 -41.05 13.62 10.49
CA ASP A 166 -41.96 14.26 11.43
C ASP A 166 -41.27 14.63 12.77
N VAL A 167 -39.97 14.34 12.91
CA VAL A 167 -39.17 14.71 14.08
C VAL A 167 -38.09 15.69 13.64
N GLU A 168 -38.23 16.93 14.11
CA GLU A 168 -37.32 18.05 13.86
C GLU A 168 -35.86 17.65 14.19
N ASP A 169 -34.92 18.09 13.36
CA ASP A 169 -33.48 17.78 13.43
C ASP A 169 -33.06 16.29 13.34
N SER A 170 -33.98 15.35 13.14
CA SER A 170 -33.62 13.93 12.97
C SER A 170 -33.39 13.51 11.52
N TYR A 171 -34.03 14.18 10.55
CA TYR A 171 -34.06 13.75 9.14
C TYR A 171 -32.81 14.17 8.37
N SER A 172 -32.08 13.20 7.80
CA SER A 172 -30.91 13.45 6.95
C SER A 172 -30.90 12.55 5.71
N VAL A 173 -30.48 13.12 4.58
CA VAL A 173 -30.36 12.43 3.29
C VAL A 173 -28.92 12.53 2.81
N SER A 174 -28.27 11.39 2.55
CA SER A 174 -26.95 11.33 1.92
C SER A 174 -26.97 10.44 0.68
N ARG A 175 -26.18 10.80 -0.32
CA ARG A 175 -25.99 10.01 -1.55
C ARG A 175 -24.57 9.49 -1.57
N ASP A 176 -24.42 8.18 -1.49
CA ASP A 176 -23.12 7.54 -1.48
C ASP A 176 -22.89 6.75 -2.76
N TYR A 177 -21.71 6.84 -3.33
CA TYR A 177 -21.29 6.01 -4.45
C TYR A 177 -19.92 5.40 -4.19
N ALA A 178 -19.66 4.24 -4.78
CA ALA A 178 -18.34 3.63 -4.83
C ALA A 178 -18.13 2.89 -6.14
N ILE A 179 -16.99 3.14 -6.77
CA ILE A 179 -16.53 2.51 -8.00
C ILE A 179 -15.20 1.84 -7.71
N GLY A 180 -15.18 0.52 -7.81
CA GLY A 180 -13.99 -0.31 -7.76
C GLY A 180 -13.78 -1.00 -9.10
N TRP A 181 -12.66 -0.75 -9.77
CA TRP A 181 -12.31 -1.48 -10.99
C TRP A 181 -10.87 -1.95 -10.88
N SER A 182 -10.66 -3.26 -11.01
CA SER A 182 -9.33 -3.81 -11.22
C SER A 182 -9.25 -4.46 -12.60
N HIS A 183 -8.11 -4.27 -13.25
CA HIS A 183 -7.78 -4.90 -14.52
C HIS A 183 -6.29 -5.22 -14.54
N GLY A 184 -5.95 -6.45 -14.93
CA GLY A 184 -4.59 -6.88 -15.16
C GLY A 184 -4.47 -7.56 -16.51
N GLN A 185 -3.61 -7.04 -17.38
CA GLN A 185 -3.15 -7.77 -18.55
C GLN A 185 -2.12 -8.82 -18.14
N ASP A 186 -2.25 -10.05 -18.66
CA ASP A 186 -1.24 -11.10 -18.47
C ASP A 186 0.04 -10.71 -19.22
N SER A 187 1.20 -10.87 -18.59
CA SER A 187 2.50 -10.57 -19.23
C SER A 187 2.79 -11.46 -20.44
N ARG A 188 2.16 -12.64 -20.51
CA ARG A 188 2.23 -13.55 -21.67
C ARG A 188 1.46 -13.03 -22.87
N ALA A 189 0.46 -12.18 -22.68
CA ALA A 189 -0.33 -11.61 -23.76
C ALA A 189 0.52 -10.66 -24.62
N ASN A 190 1.36 -9.85 -23.97
CA ASN A 190 2.34 -9.01 -24.65
C ASN A 190 3.51 -8.68 -23.71
N PRO A 191 4.75 -9.14 -23.98
CA PRO A 191 5.90 -8.85 -23.13
C PRO A 191 6.34 -7.38 -23.19
N ASN A 192 5.95 -6.65 -24.24
CA ASN A 192 6.39 -5.28 -24.50
C ASN A 192 5.32 -4.23 -24.22
N SER A 193 4.12 -4.63 -23.80
CA SER A 193 3.08 -3.70 -23.38
C SER A 193 2.29 -4.24 -22.20
N SER A 194 1.98 -3.39 -21.24
CA SER A 194 1.11 -3.78 -20.13
C SER A 194 0.06 -2.71 -19.89
N PHE A 195 -1.19 -3.15 -19.74
CA PHE A 195 -2.30 -2.34 -19.28
C PHE A 195 -2.75 -2.81 -17.90
N ARG A 196 -2.85 -1.88 -16.96
CA ARG A 196 -3.28 -2.14 -15.59
C ARG A 196 -4.25 -1.06 -15.14
N ALA A 197 -5.30 -1.44 -14.45
CA ALA A 197 -6.22 -0.51 -13.81
C ALA A 197 -6.43 -0.91 -12.35
N SER A 198 -6.39 0.07 -11.46
CA SER A 198 -6.75 -0.03 -10.05
C SER A 198 -7.50 1.24 -9.67
N VAL A 199 -8.79 1.27 -9.95
CA VAL A 199 -9.70 2.36 -9.60
C VAL A 199 -10.37 2.02 -8.28
N ASN A 200 -10.27 2.96 -7.35
CA ASN A 200 -10.97 2.97 -6.07
C ASN A 200 -11.43 4.40 -5.80
N LEU A 201 -12.64 4.69 -6.22
CA LEU A 201 -13.30 5.98 -6.14
C LEU A 201 -14.55 5.83 -5.28
N SER A 202 -14.84 6.78 -4.41
CA SER A 202 -16.11 6.82 -3.67
C SER A 202 -16.45 8.22 -3.22
N SER A 203 -17.70 8.45 -2.81
CA SER A 203 -18.02 9.64 -2.01
C SER A 203 -17.26 9.62 -0.67
N SER A 204 -17.08 10.79 -0.09
CA SER A 204 -16.45 11.01 1.22
C SER A 204 -17.15 10.25 2.36
N SER A 205 -18.47 10.18 2.34
CA SER A 205 -19.31 9.50 3.33
C SER A 205 -19.46 7.98 3.11
N TYR A 206 -19.08 7.45 1.94
CA TYR A 206 -19.36 6.05 1.59
C TYR A 206 -18.74 5.04 2.57
N ASP A 207 -17.44 5.16 2.85
CA ASP A 207 -16.75 4.18 3.71
C ASP A 207 -17.25 4.23 5.16
N GLN A 208 -17.65 5.42 5.63
CA GLN A 208 -18.24 5.55 6.96
C GLN A 208 -19.61 4.85 7.04
N ASN A 209 -20.43 5.03 6.00
CA ASN A 209 -21.79 4.52 5.97
C ASN A 209 -21.91 3.03 5.58
N HIS A 210 -20.99 2.52 4.77
CA HIS A 210 -21.15 1.22 4.10
C HIS A 210 -19.96 0.26 4.28
N SER A 211 -18.85 0.69 4.87
CA SER A 211 -17.73 -0.23 5.14
C SER A 211 -17.94 -1.01 6.43
N ASN A 212 -17.84 -2.34 6.31
CA ASN A 212 -17.76 -3.24 7.47
C ASN A 212 -16.32 -3.38 8.00
N ASN A 213 -15.33 -2.87 7.27
CA ASN A 213 -13.93 -2.89 7.67
C ASN A 213 -13.54 -1.53 8.24
N ILE A 214 -13.14 -1.52 9.51
CA ILE A 214 -12.69 -0.33 10.23
C ILE A 214 -11.51 0.35 9.56
N ASN A 215 -10.58 -0.40 8.97
CA ASN A 215 -9.41 0.17 8.29
C ASN A 215 -9.82 0.99 7.07
N ASN A 216 -10.90 0.60 6.39
CA ASN A 216 -11.45 1.39 5.27
C ASN A 216 -12.19 2.62 5.80
N ALA A 217 -12.94 2.52 6.89
CA ALA A 217 -13.62 3.67 7.49
C ALA A 217 -12.64 4.73 8.04
N LEU A 218 -11.47 4.29 8.53
CA LEU A 218 -10.38 5.15 8.99
C LEU A 218 -9.51 5.70 7.84
N ARG A 219 -9.67 5.18 6.62
CA ARG A 219 -8.85 5.58 5.47
C ARG A 219 -9.39 6.87 4.87
N SER A 220 -8.70 7.98 5.12
CA SER A 220 -9.04 9.27 4.52
C SER A 220 -8.64 9.34 3.04
N THR A 221 -7.50 8.78 2.65
CA THR A 221 -6.99 8.91 1.27
C THR A 221 -7.34 7.72 0.39
N LYS A 222 -8.03 7.97 -0.72
CA LYS A 222 -8.25 6.98 -1.80
C LYS A 222 -7.47 7.36 -3.04
N GLN A 223 -6.93 6.36 -3.70
CA GLN A 223 -6.12 6.51 -4.89
C GLN A 223 -6.63 5.59 -5.98
N SER A 224 -6.64 6.10 -7.20
CA SER A 224 -6.96 5.35 -8.41
C SER A 224 -5.85 5.56 -9.43
N SER A 225 -5.47 4.49 -10.12
CA SER A 225 -4.52 4.56 -11.23
C SER A 225 -4.95 3.67 -12.39
N VAL A 226 -4.89 4.20 -13.60
CA VAL A 226 -4.96 3.41 -14.83
C VAL A 226 -3.67 3.68 -15.59
N SER A 227 -2.91 2.64 -15.88
CA SER A 227 -1.60 2.77 -16.52
C SER A 227 -1.48 1.89 -17.74
N TYR A 228 -0.80 2.43 -18.74
CA TYR A 228 -0.41 1.75 -19.95
C TYR A 228 1.08 2.00 -20.18
N THR A 229 1.86 0.93 -20.25
CA THR A 229 3.30 1.02 -20.52
C THR A 229 3.61 0.25 -21.78
N LYS A 230 4.47 0.80 -22.64
CA LYS A 230 4.99 0.13 -23.85
C LYS A 230 6.49 0.34 -23.95
N SER A 231 7.25 -0.75 -23.95
CA SER A 231 8.65 -0.74 -24.35
C SER A 231 8.74 -1.01 -25.85
N PHE A 232 9.61 -0.28 -26.56
CA PHE A 232 9.84 -0.54 -27.97
C PHE A 232 11.02 -1.52 -28.10
N PRO A 233 10.79 -2.75 -28.62
CA PRO A 233 11.87 -3.73 -28.78
C PRO A 233 12.98 -3.18 -29.68
N ASN A 234 14.22 -3.56 -29.39
CA ASN A 234 15.42 -3.12 -30.13
C ASN A 234 15.60 -1.59 -30.19
N SER A 235 14.94 -0.86 -29.29
CA SER A 235 14.99 0.59 -29.21
C SER A 235 15.18 1.01 -27.76
N PRO A 236 15.92 2.11 -27.49
CA PRO A 236 16.06 2.64 -26.14
C PRO A 236 14.76 3.32 -25.64
N PHE A 237 13.70 3.40 -26.44
CA PHE A 237 12.49 4.13 -26.09
C PHE A 237 11.50 3.32 -25.23
N ASN A 238 10.88 4.01 -24.29
CA ASN A 238 9.74 3.55 -23.52
C ASN A 238 8.67 4.65 -23.45
N LEU A 239 7.41 4.23 -23.52
CA LEU A 239 6.24 5.07 -23.35
C LEU A 239 5.48 4.58 -22.12
N SER A 240 5.10 5.51 -21.24
CA SER A 240 4.28 5.23 -20.07
C SER A 240 3.19 6.29 -19.98
N THR A 241 1.94 5.87 -20.12
CA THR A 241 0.77 6.72 -19.92
C THR A 241 0.08 6.31 -18.64
N SER A 242 -0.33 7.28 -17.83
CA SER A 242 -1.07 7.04 -16.61
C SER A 242 -2.17 8.06 -16.41
N LEU A 243 -3.25 7.59 -15.82
CA LEU A 243 -4.37 8.36 -15.33
C LEU A 243 -4.37 8.18 -13.82
N ASN A 244 -4.14 9.25 -13.06
CA ASN A 244 -4.04 9.18 -11.61
C ASN A 244 -5.12 10.04 -10.96
N HIS A 245 -5.67 9.55 -9.86
CA HIS A 245 -6.65 10.28 -9.06
C HIS A 245 -6.37 10.00 -7.58
N ILE A 246 -6.35 11.07 -6.78
CA ILE A 246 -6.17 11.02 -5.33
C ILE A 246 -7.26 11.88 -4.71
N GLN A 247 -8.06 11.29 -3.83
CA GLN A 247 -9.08 12.00 -3.08
C GLN A 247 -8.82 11.88 -1.58
N ASN A 248 -9.14 12.93 -0.84
CA ASN A 248 -9.17 12.93 0.61
C ASN A 248 -10.60 13.04 1.11
N SER A 249 -11.13 11.95 1.65
CA SER A 249 -12.49 11.82 2.15
C SER A 249 -12.78 12.70 3.37
N SER A 250 -11.75 13.23 4.05
CA SER A 250 -11.92 14.15 5.18
C SER A 250 -12.10 15.61 4.77
N THR A 251 -11.52 16.02 3.63
CA THR A 251 -11.59 17.41 3.14
C THR A 251 -12.42 17.57 1.88
N GLY A 252 -12.84 16.47 1.25
CA GLY A 252 -13.51 16.47 -0.06
C GLY A 252 -12.57 16.82 -1.22
N ALA A 253 -11.29 17.07 -0.98
CA ALA A 253 -10.36 17.48 -2.03
C ALA A 253 -10.01 16.33 -2.97
N VAL A 254 -10.07 16.59 -4.27
CA VAL A 254 -9.79 15.65 -5.36
C VAL A 254 -8.71 16.23 -6.25
N ASN A 255 -7.62 15.48 -6.41
CA ASN A 255 -6.51 15.80 -7.30
C ASN A 255 -6.45 14.74 -8.39
N MET A 256 -6.50 15.19 -9.65
CA MET A 256 -6.45 14.32 -10.81
C MET A 256 -5.28 14.70 -11.71
N THR A 257 -4.64 13.68 -12.29
CA THR A 257 -3.59 13.83 -13.29
C THR A 257 -3.93 12.98 -14.51
N LEU A 258 -4.61 13.58 -15.48
CA LEU A 258 -5.33 12.88 -16.55
C LEU A 258 -5.24 13.67 -17.89
N PRO A 259 -4.46 13.21 -18.91
CA PRO A 259 -3.43 12.18 -18.86
C PRO A 259 -2.07 12.69 -18.37
N LYS A 260 -1.28 11.76 -17.83
CA LYS A 260 0.17 11.88 -17.64
C LYS A 260 0.89 10.94 -18.60
N ILE A 261 1.54 11.49 -19.61
CA ILE A 261 2.27 10.74 -20.64
C ILE A 261 3.76 10.99 -20.46
N SER A 262 4.54 9.93 -20.29
CA SER A 262 6.00 9.98 -20.19
C SER A 262 6.61 9.17 -21.31
N PHE A 263 7.48 9.79 -22.10
CA PHE A 263 8.25 9.13 -23.14
C PHE A 263 9.72 9.33 -22.85
N ASN A 264 10.42 8.23 -22.58
CA ASN A 264 11.82 8.25 -22.16
C ASN A 264 12.67 7.39 -23.09
N MET A 265 13.92 7.81 -23.24
CA MET A 265 14.97 7.08 -23.92
C MET A 265 16.01 6.67 -22.87
N SER A 266 16.29 5.37 -22.81
CA SER A 266 17.35 4.84 -21.96
C SER A 266 18.70 5.44 -22.34
N ARG A 267 19.60 5.46 -21.36
CA ARG A 267 20.91 6.07 -21.51
C ARG A 267 21.74 5.31 -22.55
N ILE A 268 22.18 6.02 -23.58
CA ILE A 268 23.09 5.52 -24.60
C ILE A 268 24.45 6.22 -24.52
N THR A 269 25.47 5.57 -25.07
CA THR A 269 26.82 6.14 -25.24
C THR A 269 27.08 6.32 -26.73
N PRO A 270 26.63 7.45 -27.34
CA PRO A 270 26.52 7.55 -28.80
C PRO A 270 27.88 7.44 -29.52
N PHE A 271 28.97 7.82 -28.85
CA PHE A 271 30.32 7.75 -29.42
C PHE A 271 31.08 6.47 -29.05
N LYS A 272 30.46 5.52 -28.36
CA LYS A 272 31.11 4.25 -28.00
C LYS A 272 31.29 3.41 -29.25
N ARG A 273 32.53 3.01 -29.53
CA ARG A 273 32.85 2.14 -30.67
C ARG A 273 32.20 0.77 -30.52
N LYS A 274 31.70 0.21 -31.63
CA LYS A 274 31.12 -1.15 -31.66
C LYS A 274 32.19 -2.24 -31.46
N SER A 275 33.38 -2.03 -32.03
CA SER A 275 34.56 -2.89 -31.82
C SER A 275 35.62 -2.11 -31.03
N ALA A 276 36.02 -2.66 -29.89
CA ALA A 276 36.96 -2.01 -28.98
C ALA A 276 38.40 -2.46 -29.27
N ILE A 277 39.15 -1.67 -30.03
CA ILE A 277 40.60 -1.83 -30.21
C ILE A 277 41.31 -0.69 -29.46
N GLY A 278 42.16 -1.04 -28.50
CA GLY A 278 42.93 -0.11 -27.67
C GLY A 278 42.18 0.46 -26.45
N PRO A 279 42.81 1.36 -25.68
CA PRO A 279 42.19 1.98 -24.51
C PRO A 279 41.01 2.88 -24.92
N LYS A 280 39.99 2.93 -24.04
CA LYS A 280 38.79 3.75 -24.24
C LYS A 280 39.14 5.24 -24.22
N ARG A 281 38.70 6.00 -25.22
CA ARG A 281 38.85 7.46 -25.25
C ARG A 281 37.79 8.14 -24.37
N PHE A 282 38.08 9.31 -23.81
CA PHE A 282 37.18 9.97 -22.84
C PHE A 282 35.79 10.26 -23.42
N TYR A 283 35.69 10.64 -24.69
CA TYR A 283 34.41 10.95 -25.32
C TYR A 283 33.51 9.72 -25.53
N GLU A 284 34.07 8.50 -25.47
CA GLU A 284 33.30 7.25 -25.55
C GLU A 284 32.52 6.96 -24.24
N ASP A 285 32.77 7.74 -23.17
CA ASP A 285 32.03 7.72 -21.90
C ASP A 285 30.93 8.80 -21.83
N ILE A 286 30.75 9.61 -22.89
CA ILE A 286 29.65 10.56 -22.98
C ILE A 286 28.33 9.80 -22.98
N GLN A 287 27.47 10.14 -22.04
CA GLN A 287 26.18 9.53 -21.81
C GLN A 287 25.08 10.51 -22.20
N PHE A 288 24.13 10.03 -22.99
CA PHE A 288 23.01 10.77 -23.52
C PHE A 288 21.72 10.04 -23.20
N SER A 289 20.69 10.77 -22.77
CA SER A 289 19.33 10.25 -22.61
C SER A 289 18.32 11.35 -22.93
N TYR A 290 17.07 10.96 -23.12
CA TYR A 290 15.97 11.87 -23.38
C TYR A 290 14.81 11.49 -22.46
N THR A 291 14.18 12.47 -21.84
CA THR A 291 13.00 12.26 -21.00
C THR A 291 11.98 13.32 -21.35
N SER A 292 10.74 12.93 -21.54
CA SER A 292 9.65 13.86 -21.79
C SER A 292 8.43 13.47 -20.97
N LEU A 293 7.67 14.48 -20.57
CA LEU A 293 6.53 14.39 -19.69
C LEU A 293 5.49 15.40 -20.16
N MET A 294 4.32 14.90 -20.53
CA MET A 294 3.11 15.70 -20.70
C MET A 294 2.21 15.42 -19.51
N GLU A 295 1.72 16.45 -18.85
CA GLU A 295 0.86 16.32 -17.70
C GLU A 295 -0.31 17.30 -17.79
N ASN A 296 -1.50 16.81 -17.46
CA ASN A 296 -2.68 17.63 -17.19
C ASN A 296 -3.06 17.40 -15.73
N ARG A 297 -3.19 18.48 -14.96
CA ARG A 297 -3.54 18.44 -13.54
C ARG A 297 -4.82 19.21 -13.30
N ILE A 298 -5.71 18.62 -12.54
CA ILE A 298 -6.98 19.19 -12.13
C ILE A 298 -7.07 19.04 -10.62
N ASN A 299 -7.29 20.15 -9.92
CA ASN A 299 -7.53 20.18 -8.49
C ASN A 299 -8.96 20.67 -8.28
N THR A 300 -9.81 19.84 -7.69
CA THR A 300 -11.23 20.14 -7.49
C THR A 300 -11.74 19.51 -6.20
N THR A 301 -13.04 19.58 -5.93
CA THR A 301 -13.71 18.90 -4.82
C THR A 301 -14.58 17.74 -5.34
N ASP A 302 -14.86 16.76 -4.50
CA ASP A 302 -15.70 15.61 -4.85
C ASP A 302 -17.11 16.02 -5.30
N THR A 303 -17.64 17.13 -4.78
CA THR A 303 -18.91 17.74 -5.18
C THR A 303 -18.92 18.27 -6.61
N LEU A 304 -17.78 18.76 -7.11
CA LEU A 304 -17.65 19.36 -8.44
C LEU A 304 -17.11 18.37 -9.48
N LEU A 305 -16.63 17.18 -9.08
CA LEU A 305 -15.91 16.23 -9.96
C LEU A 305 -16.62 15.85 -11.27
N PHE A 306 -17.95 15.95 -11.32
CA PHE A 306 -18.77 15.61 -12.50
C PHE A 306 -19.45 16.81 -13.15
N THR A 307 -19.02 18.04 -12.83
CA THR A 307 -19.51 19.28 -13.45
C THR A 307 -18.55 19.77 -14.54
N SER A 308 -19.03 20.65 -15.42
CA SER A 308 -18.21 21.25 -16.48
C SER A 308 -17.09 22.14 -15.93
N SER A 309 -17.28 22.73 -14.74
CA SER A 309 -16.31 23.62 -14.09
C SER A 309 -14.97 22.97 -13.75
N VAL A 310 -14.90 21.63 -13.75
CA VAL A 310 -13.67 20.86 -13.51
C VAL A 310 -12.60 21.14 -14.58
N TRP A 311 -13.02 21.47 -15.80
CA TRP A 311 -12.13 21.67 -16.93
C TRP A 311 -11.52 23.08 -16.99
N ASP A 312 -12.15 24.06 -16.33
CA ASP A 312 -11.73 25.46 -16.38
C ASP A 312 -10.40 25.68 -15.62
N ASP A 313 -10.23 24.99 -14.50
CA ASP A 313 -9.03 25.02 -13.64
C ASP A 313 -7.93 24.02 -14.06
N MET A 314 -8.07 23.39 -15.24
CA MET A 314 -7.09 22.42 -15.70
C MET A 314 -5.77 23.10 -16.08
N LYS A 315 -4.69 22.72 -15.39
CA LYS A 315 -3.32 23.14 -15.71
C LYS A 315 -2.66 22.07 -16.57
N ASN A 316 -2.11 22.45 -17.72
CA ASN A 316 -1.44 21.52 -18.63
C ASN A 316 -0.05 22.00 -19.04
N GLY A 317 0.78 21.06 -19.48
CA GLY A 317 2.09 21.39 -20.04
C GLY A 317 2.80 20.17 -20.59
N PHE A 318 3.82 20.43 -21.41
CA PHE A 318 4.79 19.44 -21.87
C PHE A 318 6.19 19.87 -21.45
N LYS A 319 6.93 19.01 -20.77
CA LYS A 319 8.33 19.20 -20.41
C LYS A 319 9.17 18.12 -21.07
N HIS A 320 10.32 18.50 -21.60
CA HIS A 320 11.35 17.55 -21.99
C HIS A 320 12.71 17.95 -21.45
N ASN A 321 13.55 16.95 -21.26
CA ASN A 321 14.83 17.08 -20.62
C ASN A 321 15.86 16.16 -21.26
N ILE A 322 17.01 16.74 -21.60
CA ILE A 322 18.11 16.09 -22.31
C ILE A 322 19.38 16.24 -21.46
N PRO A 323 19.66 15.30 -20.55
CA PRO A 323 20.90 15.31 -19.79
C PRO A 323 22.04 14.71 -20.61
N LEU A 324 23.12 15.48 -20.73
CA LEU A 324 24.42 15.07 -21.22
C LEU A 324 25.38 14.98 -20.05
N SER A 325 26.11 13.88 -19.92
CA SER A 325 27.11 13.74 -18.84
C SER A 325 28.34 12.96 -19.29
N LEU A 326 29.47 13.28 -18.69
CA LEU A 326 30.74 12.59 -18.91
C LEU A 326 31.37 12.32 -17.54
N SER A 327 31.74 11.08 -17.25
CA SER A 327 32.36 10.71 -15.97
C SER A 327 33.84 10.37 -16.18
N ILE A 328 34.73 11.25 -15.75
CA ILE A 328 36.18 11.09 -15.83
C ILE A 328 36.71 10.60 -14.49
N ARG A 329 37.44 9.49 -14.49
CA ARG A 329 38.14 8.95 -13.30
C ARG A 329 39.64 8.96 -13.55
N PRO A 330 40.36 10.04 -13.15
CA PRO A 330 41.78 10.17 -13.46
C PRO A 330 42.67 9.22 -12.64
N PHE A 331 42.31 8.93 -11.39
CA PHE A 331 43.15 8.17 -10.45
C PHE A 331 42.75 6.70 -10.30
N LYS A 332 42.36 6.02 -11.39
CA LYS A 332 41.90 4.61 -11.35
C LYS A 332 42.92 3.63 -10.74
N LYS A 333 44.21 3.94 -10.80
CA LYS A 333 45.31 3.09 -10.33
C LYS A 333 45.74 3.39 -8.88
N THR A 334 45.23 4.45 -8.26
CA THR A 334 45.60 4.83 -6.89
C THR A 334 44.51 4.36 -5.91
N PRO A 335 44.77 3.37 -5.03
CA PRO A 335 43.73 2.74 -4.20
C PRO A 335 42.89 3.73 -3.38
N MET A 336 43.52 4.76 -2.79
CA MET A 336 42.82 5.76 -1.97
C MET A 336 42.00 6.78 -2.80
N LEU A 337 42.35 6.98 -4.07
CA LEU A 337 41.72 7.97 -4.96
C LEU A 337 40.94 7.32 -6.11
N GLN A 338 40.80 5.99 -6.11
CA GLN A 338 40.15 5.23 -7.18
C GLN A 338 38.68 5.65 -7.38
N SER A 339 38.02 6.09 -6.30
CA SER A 339 36.65 6.60 -6.32
C SER A 339 36.55 8.07 -6.74
N PHE A 340 37.66 8.78 -6.90
CA PHE A 340 37.67 10.17 -7.37
C PHE A 340 37.15 10.23 -8.81
N ALA A 341 36.05 10.95 -9.00
CA ALA A 341 35.44 11.17 -10.31
C ALA A 341 35.11 12.64 -10.50
N ILE A 342 35.43 13.17 -11.69
CA ILE A 342 34.98 14.48 -12.16
C ILE A 342 33.88 14.23 -13.18
N THR A 343 32.72 14.84 -12.98
CA THR A 343 31.52 14.64 -13.79
C THR A 343 31.01 15.98 -14.31
N PRO A 344 31.58 16.52 -15.40
CA PRO A 344 30.89 17.58 -16.14
C PRO A 344 29.57 17.02 -16.71
N SER A 345 28.51 17.79 -16.58
CA SER A 345 27.21 17.49 -17.17
C SER A 345 26.52 18.76 -17.63
N MET A 346 25.59 18.61 -18.56
CA MET A 346 24.77 19.70 -19.05
C MET A 346 23.35 19.17 -19.21
N ASN A 347 22.40 19.86 -18.62
CA ASN A 347 21.01 19.47 -18.71
C ASN A 347 20.23 20.52 -19.49
N TYR A 348 19.69 20.15 -20.65
CA TYR A 348 18.79 21.00 -21.42
C TYR A 348 17.35 20.69 -21.03
N ASN A 349 16.63 21.66 -20.47
CA ASN A 349 15.19 21.54 -20.21
C ASN A 349 14.42 22.45 -21.17
N GLY A 350 13.42 21.89 -21.84
CA GLY A 350 12.41 22.63 -22.58
C GLY A 350 11.04 22.39 -21.99
N VAL A 351 10.20 23.43 -21.97
CA VAL A 351 8.84 23.39 -21.45
C VAL A 351 7.92 24.13 -22.40
N LEU A 352 6.78 23.55 -22.70
CA LEU A 352 5.72 24.12 -23.51
C LEU A 352 4.47 24.27 -22.65
N TYR A 353 3.91 25.48 -22.65
CA TYR A 353 2.71 25.86 -21.93
C TYR A 353 1.62 26.30 -22.90
N SER A 354 0.35 26.10 -22.50
CA SER A 354 -0.81 26.59 -23.25
C SER A 354 -1.28 27.98 -22.82
N LYS A 355 -0.90 28.40 -21.61
CA LYS A 355 -1.26 29.68 -21.01
C LYS A 355 -0.02 30.40 -20.50
N GLN A 356 -0.08 31.72 -20.45
CA GLN A 356 0.91 32.59 -19.82
C GLN A 356 0.21 33.48 -18.80
N THR A 357 0.89 33.77 -17.69
CA THR A 357 0.40 34.73 -16.69
C THR A 357 0.75 36.14 -17.14
N TYR A 358 -0.22 37.03 -17.11
CA TYR A 358 -0.05 38.47 -17.31
C TYR A 358 -0.54 39.19 -16.06
N LYS A 359 0.26 40.12 -15.53
CA LYS A 359 -0.08 40.92 -14.36
C LYS A 359 0.07 42.38 -14.72
N GLU A 360 -0.89 43.18 -14.31
CA GLU A 360 -0.84 44.64 -14.42
C GLU A 360 -1.41 45.29 -13.17
N VAL A 361 -0.96 46.50 -12.86
CA VAL A 361 -1.52 47.30 -11.77
C VAL A 361 -2.70 48.07 -12.35
N ARG A 362 -3.88 47.90 -11.73
CA ARG A 362 -5.09 48.69 -12.03
C ARG A 362 -5.49 49.47 -10.78
N TYR A 363 -6.28 50.51 -10.97
CA TYR A 363 -6.84 51.32 -9.89
C TYR A 363 -8.34 51.11 -9.85
N ASP A 364 -8.89 51.01 -8.64
CA ASP A 364 -10.34 50.97 -8.43
C ASP A 364 -10.95 52.37 -8.56
N GLU A 365 -12.28 52.47 -8.58
CA GLU A 365 -13.00 53.77 -8.67
C GLU A 365 -12.64 54.73 -7.53
N ASP A 366 -12.18 54.21 -6.38
CA ASP A 366 -11.70 54.95 -5.21
C ASP A 366 -10.19 55.33 -5.27
N GLY A 367 -9.48 55.01 -6.37
CA GLY A 367 -8.05 55.31 -6.55
C GLY A 367 -7.09 54.36 -5.83
N ALA A 368 -7.58 53.26 -5.25
CA ALA A 368 -6.74 52.23 -4.65
C ALA A 368 -6.14 51.30 -5.71
N SER A 369 -4.82 51.07 -5.68
CA SER A 369 -4.15 50.17 -6.62
C SER A 369 -4.34 48.70 -6.22
N TYR A 370 -4.59 47.83 -7.21
CA TYR A 370 -4.65 46.40 -7.06
C TYR A 370 -3.97 45.70 -8.25
N ILE A 371 -3.47 44.49 -8.02
CA ILE A 371 -2.84 43.68 -9.06
C ILE A 371 -3.92 42.88 -9.78
N HIS A 372 -4.15 43.18 -11.04
CA HIS A 372 -4.98 42.37 -11.91
C HIS A 372 -4.14 41.26 -12.54
N GLU A 373 -4.56 40.02 -12.38
CA GLU A 373 -3.92 38.84 -12.96
C GLU A 373 -4.84 38.21 -14.00
N GLU A 374 -4.32 37.99 -15.20
CA GLU A 374 -5.01 37.34 -16.31
C GLU A 374 -4.18 36.18 -16.88
N LEU A 375 -4.84 35.06 -17.19
CA LEU A 375 -4.24 33.93 -17.89
C LEU A 375 -4.51 34.02 -19.39
N ILE A 376 -3.50 34.44 -20.15
CA ILE A 376 -3.59 34.55 -21.61
C ILE A 376 -3.40 33.16 -22.23
N SER A 377 -4.38 32.70 -23.00
CA SER A 377 -4.30 31.41 -23.73
C SER A 377 -3.43 31.54 -24.97
N LYS A 378 -2.10 31.45 -24.77
CA LYS A 378 -1.08 31.51 -25.81
C LYS A 378 -0.08 30.37 -25.64
N MET A 379 0.09 29.57 -26.68
CA MET A 379 1.13 28.54 -26.74
C MET A 379 2.50 29.20 -26.62
N SER A 380 3.27 28.81 -25.60
CA SER A 380 4.59 29.40 -25.34
C SER A 380 5.62 28.35 -24.95
N TYR A 381 6.78 28.41 -25.60
CA TYR A 381 7.90 27.53 -25.36
C TYR A 381 9.00 28.26 -24.58
N ALA A 382 9.47 27.64 -23.50
CA ALA A 382 10.54 28.12 -22.65
C ALA A 382 11.62 27.05 -22.53
N GLN A 383 12.87 27.47 -22.59
CA GLN A 383 14.05 26.59 -22.51
C GLN A 383 15.10 27.12 -21.56
N SER A 384 15.94 26.20 -21.06
CA SER A 384 17.03 26.47 -20.13
C SER A 384 18.16 25.44 -20.28
N PHE A 385 19.38 25.85 -19.91
CA PHE A 385 20.61 25.06 -19.96
C PHE A 385 21.30 25.08 -18.60
N PHE A 386 21.42 23.93 -17.95
CA PHE A 386 22.09 23.81 -16.66
C PHE A 386 23.41 23.04 -16.82
N PRO A 387 24.49 23.71 -17.24
CA PRO A 387 25.82 23.12 -17.13
C PRO A 387 26.16 22.95 -15.65
N SER A 388 26.81 21.85 -15.30
CA SER A 388 27.31 21.64 -13.95
C SER A 388 28.59 20.83 -13.97
N ILE A 389 29.46 21.09 -13.01
CA ILE A 389 30.66 20.30 -12.77
C ILE A 389 30.58 19.69 -11.37
N GLY A 390 30.52 18.36 -11.34
CA GLY A 390 30.58 17.59 -10.10
C GLY A 390 31.96 16.99 -9.89
N SER A 391 32.40 16.87 -8.64
CA SER A 391 33.57 16.09 -8.25
C SER A 391 33.24 15.31 -6.98
N GLY A 392 33.64 14.05 -6.88
CA GLY A 392 33.32 13.22 -5.71
C GLY A 392 34.42 12.24 -5.36
N LEU A 393 34.70 12.08 -4.06
CA LEU A 393 35.66 11.15 -3.49
C LEU A 393 34.98 10.34 -2.37
N ALA A 394 35.17 9.02 -2.35
CA ALA A 394 34.57 8.12 -1.37
C ALA A 394 35.47 6.91 -1.07
N PRO A 395 36.60 7.07 -0.36
CA PRO A 395 37.46 5.94 0.02
C PRO A 395 36.78 5.06 1.07
N LYS A 396 37.21 3.81 1.17
CA LYS A 396 36.82 2.90 2.26
C LYS A 396 38.03 2.67 3.16
N VAL A 397 37.86 2.95 4.45
CA VAL A 397 38.85 2.74 5.50
C VAL A 397 38.36 1.58 6.37
N TYR A 398 39.20 0.56 6.53
CA TYR A 398 38.88 -0.64 7.31
C TYR A 398 39.66 -0.60 8.63
N GLY A 399 38.96 -0.68 9.76
CA GLY A 399 39.50 -0.94 11.08
C GLY A 399 39.11 -2.33 11.54
N MET A 400 40.07 -3.09 12.07
CA MET A 400 39.82 -4.40 12.68
C MET A 400 40.42 -4.43 14.08
N TYR A 401 39.61 -4.76 15.07
CA TYR A 401 40.03 -4.93 16.45
C TYR A 401 39.75 -6.37 16.89
N THR A 402 40.82 -7.11 17.20
CA THR A 402 40.72 -8.50 17.66
C THR A 402 40.84 -8.53 19.18
N PHE A 403 39.86 -9.11 19.86
CA PHE A 403 39.85 -9.28 21.30
C PHE A 403 40.71 -10.48 21.69
N LYS A 404 41.69 -10.28 22.57
CA LYS A 404 42.48 -11.37 23.16
C LYS A 404 41.80 -11.86 24.44
N GLY A 405 41.15 -13.03 24.40
CA GLY A 405 40.53 -13.64 25.58
C GLY A 405 39.54 -14.78 25.25
N LYS A 406 39.03 -15.47 26.29
CA LYS A 406 37.97 -16.50 26.16
C LYS A 406 36.55 -15.92 25.97
N GLY A 407 36.44 -14.65 25.61
CA GLY A 407 35.17 -13.96 25.42
C GLY A 407 34.43 -14.46 24.18
N ARG A 408 33.10 -14.28 24.14
CA ARG A 408 32.26 -14.69 22.99
C ARG A 408 32.51 -13.85 21.73
N MET A 409 33.10 -12.66 21.88
CA MET A 409 33.40 -11.75 20.78
C MET A 409 34.88 -11.87 20.45
N GLU A 410 35.19 -12.30 19.22
CA GLU A 410 36.55 -12.55 18.76
C GLU A 410 37.13 -11.32 18.06
N GLN A 411 36.33 -10.69 17.18
CA GLN A 411 36.78 -9.56 16.37
C GLN A 411 35.64 -8.58 16.14
N ILE A 412 35.93 -7.28 16.14
CA ILE A 412 35.08 -6.24 15.59
C ILE A 412 35.75 -5.67 14.34
N ARG A 413 34.97 -5.55 13.26
CA ARG A 413 35.32 -4.86 12.04
C ARG A 413 34.50 -3.57 11.94
N HIS A 414 35.19 -2.44 11.78
CA HIS A 414 34.59 -1.14 11.52
C HIS A 414 34.99 -0.68 10.11
N VAL A 415 34.00 -0.46 9.25
CA VAL A 415 34.21 0.07 7.90
C VAL A 415 33.73 1.50 7.87
N MET A 416 34.65 2.44 7.66
CA MET A 416 34.38 3.86 7.50
C MET A 416 34.43 4.23 6.02
N THR A 417 33.41 4.90 5.50
CA THR A 417 33.38 5.46 4.15
C THR A 417 33.12 6.96 4.25
N PRO A 418 34.18 7.78 4.44
CA PRO A 418 34.04 9.23 4.31
C PRO A 418 33.83 9.57 2.83
N THR A 419 32.86 10.42 2.53
CA THR A 419 32.59 10.90 1.19
C THR A 419 32.59 12.42 1.17
N ALA A 420 33.29 13.01 0.23
CA ALA A 420 33.21 14.44 -0.07
C ALA A 420 32.82 14.60 -1.53
N SER A 421 31.76 15.36 -1.80
CA SER A 421 31.34 15.65 -3.17
C SER A 421 31.00 17.12 -3.34
N PHE A 422 31.63 17.74 -4.32
CA PHE A 422 31.45 19.11 -4.75
C PHE A 422 30.57 19.14 -6.00
N SER A 423 29.64 20.08 -6.07
CA SER A 423 28.87 20.38 -7.29
C SER A 423 28.84 21.88 -7.51
N TYR A 424 29.02 22.32 -8.75
CA TYR A 424 28.89 23.72 -9.13
C TYR A 424 28.07 23.87 -10.40
N VAL A 425 27.12 24.80 -10.38
CA VAL A 425 26.29 25.25 -11.50
C VAL A 425 26.56 26.75 -11.65
N PRO A 426 27.17 27.21 -12.75
CA PRO A 426 27.40 28.64 -12.97
C PRO A 426 26.08 29.39 -13.20
N ASP A 427 26.12 30.71 -13.01
CA ASP A 427 24.99 31.56 -13.37
C ASP A 427 24.86 31.63 -14.90
N MET A 428 23.67 31.32 -15.41
CA MET A 428 23.39 31.29 -16.84
C MET A 428 22.44 32.41 -17.28
N SER A 429 22.08 33.32 -16.38
CA SER A 429 21.13 34.42 -16.63
C SER A 429 21.51 35.31 -17.83
N ALA A 430 22.80 35.51 -18.11
CA ALA A 430 23.26 36.33 -19.23
C ALA A 430 23.12 35.67 -20.62
N ILE A 431 22.99 34.34 -20.69
CA ILE A 431 22.96 33.59 -21.96
C ILE A 431 21.58 32.97 -22.21
N GLN A 432 20.80 32.78 -21.15
CA GLN A 432 19.44 32.24 -21.25
C GLN A 432 18.41 33.34 -21.49
N ALA A 433 17.29 32.98 -22.11
CA ALA A 433 16.17 33.90 -22.27
C ALA A 433 15.57 34.28 -20.90
N ASP A 434 15.22 35.56 -20.75
CA ASP A 434 14.57 36.07 -19.55
C ASP A 434 13.04 35.96 -19.65
N TYR A 435 12.47 35.13 -18.77
CA TYR A 435 11.03 34.87 -18.69
C TYR A 435 10.34 35.66 -17.58
N TYR A 436 11.06 36.56 -16.91
CA TYR A 436 10.50 37.45 -15.90
C TYR A 436 10.08 38.78 -16.52
N ARG A 437 9.08 39.40 -15.94
CA ARG A 437 8.59 40.74 -16.29
C ARG A 437 8.47 41.55 -15.02
N ASP A 438 8.82 42.82 -15.14
CA ASP A 438 8.67 43.77 -14.05
C ASP A 438 7.26 44.35 -14.13
N LEU A 439 6.56 44.28 -13.00
CA LEU A 439 5.27 44.91 -12.76
C LEU A 439 5.54 46.36 -12.42
N VAL A 440 5.28 47.25 -13.39
CA VAL A 440 5.47 48.68 -13.25
C VAL A 440 4.12 49.33 -12.93
N ASP A 441 4.10 50.17 -11.91
CA ASP A 441 2.96 51.02 -11.59
C ASP A 441 2.83 52.10 -12.67
N PRO A 442 1.69 52.21 -13.38
CA PRO A 442 1.56 53.11 -14.52
C PRO A 442 1.44 54.59 -14.11
N GLU A 443 1.14 54.91 -12.84
CA GLU A 443 1.06 56.30 -12.34
C GLU A 443 2.42 56.81 -11.84
N THR A 444 3.18 55.97 -11.14
CA THR A 444 4.48 56.34 -10.55
C THR A 444 5.67 55.98 -11.44
N GLY A 445 5.53 55.00 -12.33
CA GLY A 445 6.62 54.42 -13.11
C GLY A 445 7.55 53.52 -12.29
N ASP A 446 7.23 53.27 -11.02
CA ASP A 446 8.03 52.46 -10.13
C ASP A 446 7.77 50.96 -10.34
N THR A 447 8.82 50.15 -10.27
CA THR A 447 8.69 48.69 -10.28
C THR A 447 8.17 48.21 -8.93
N VAL A 448 6.92 47.72 -8.92
CA VAL A 448 6.24 47.20 -7.74
C VAL A 448 6.71 45.77 -7.41
N ALA A 449 6.86 44.93 -8.43
CA ALA A 449 7.26 43.54 -8.27
C ALA A 449 7.87 42.97 -9.57
N SER A 450 8.52 41.82 -9.52
CA SER A 450 8.94 41.07 -10.71
C SER A 450 8.29 39.70 -10.67
N TYR A 451 7.64 39.29 -11.75
CA TYR A 451 6.89 38.03 -11.82
C TYR A 451 7.32 37.22 -13.04
N SER A 452 7.15 35.89 -12.97
CA SER A 452 7.39 35.03 -14.13
C SER A 452 6.14 34.93 -14.98
N ILE A 453 6.30 34.99 -16.30
CA ILE A 453 5.21 34.73 -17.25
C ILE A 453 4.66 33.28 -17.17
N TYR A 454 5.28 32.41 -16.36
CA TYR A 454 4.87 31.01 -16.11
C TYR A 454 4.64 30.69 -14.62
N GLU A 455 4.49 31.68 -13.74
CA GLU A 455 4.38 31.51 -12.28
C GLU A 455 3.30 30.48 -11.87
N ASP A 456 2.14 30.51 -12.52
CA ASP A 456 1.01 29.62 -12.22
C ASP A 456 0.94 28.35 -13.08
N GLN A 457 1.93 28.14 -13.94
CA GLN A 457 1.94 27.01 -14.86
C GLN A 457 2.52 25.75 -14.21
N ILE A 458 2.15 24.57 -14.73
CA ILE A 458 2.40 23.27 -14.08
C ILE A 458 3.87 22.95 -13.77
N TYR A 459 4.83 23.47 -14.55
CA TYR A 459 6.27 23.22 -14.33
C TYR A 459 7.07 24.46 -13.91
N GLY A 460 6.41 25.61 -13.71
CA GLY A 460 7.04 26.89 -13.37
C GLY A 460 8.08 27.40 -14.39
N THR A 461 8.86 28.40 -14.00
CA THR A 461 9.92 28.92 -14.87
C THR A 461 11.06 27.90 -14.98
N PRO A 462 11.46 27.49 -16.20
CA PRO A 462 12.54 26.53 -16.34
C PRO A 462 13.93 27.11 -16.04
N THR A 463 14.10 28.44 -15.98
CA THR A 463 15.38 29.10 -15.69
C THR A 463 15.54 29.38 -14.20
N SER A 464 16.76 29.22 -13.70
CA SER A 464 17.15 29.69 -12.36
C SER A 464 18.07 30.90 -12.49
N ARG A 465 17.87 31.92 -11.66
CA ARG A 465 18.79 33.06 -11.56
C ARG A 465 19.89 32.77 -10.53
N GLY A 466 21.14 33.01 -10.89
CA GLY A 466 22.28 32.89 -9.99
C GLY A 466 23.07 31.60 -10.14
N ALA A 467 24.32 31.64 -9.69
CA ALA A 467 25.16 30.48 -9.53
C ALA A 467 24.73 29.68 -8.29
N SER A 468 24.87 28.36 -8.34
CA SER A 468 24.67 27.50 -7.17
C SER A 468 25.80 26.50 -7.04
N GLY A 469 26.09 26.10 -5.81
CA GLY A 469 27.19 25.20 -5.56
C GLY A 469 27.10 24.63 -4.17
N SER A 470 27.44 23.35 -4.04
CA SER A 470 27.36 22.64 -2.78
C SER A 470 28.56 21.75 -2.55
N LEU A 471 29.02 21.69 -1.29
CA LEU A 471 29.96 20.68 -0.81
C LEU A 471 29.21 19.75 0.15
N ASN A 472 28.96 18.52 -0.28
CA ASN A 472 28.31 17.51 0.54
C ASN A 472 29.38 16.62 1.19
N LEU A 473 29.28 16.47 2.51
CA LEU A 473 30.13 15.62 3.31
C LEU A 473 29.27 14.53 3.94
N SER A 474 29.68 13.28 3.77
CA SER A 474 29.08 12.17 4.52
C SER A 474 30.14 11.30 5.16
N LEU A 475 29.82 10.73 6.31
CA LEU A 475 30.61 9.71 6.96
C LEU A 475 29.72 8.52 7.26
N ARG A 476 29.90 7.45 6.49
CA ARG A 476 29.20 6.19 6.70
C ARG A 476 30.04 5.24 7.53
N ASN A 477 29.41 4.64 8.53
CA ASN A 477 30.00 3.65 9.42
C ASN A 477 29.19 2.36 9.34
N ASN A 478 29.88 1.23 9.24
CA ASN A 478 29.31 -0.10 9.39
C ASN A 478 30.18 -0.87 10.41
N ILE A 479 29.53 -1.52 11.37
CA ILE A 479 30.21 -2.24 12.45
C ILE A 479 29.67 -3.66 12.52
N GLU A 480 30.57 -4.62 12.37
CA GLU A 480 30.29 -6.05 12.40
C GLU A 480 31.19 -6.72 13.43
N ALA A 481 30.68 -7.76 14.09
CA ALA A 481 31.42 -8.54 15.05
C ALA A 481 31.41 -10.01 14.68
N LYS A 482 32.54 -10.68 14.84
CA LYS A 482 32.68 -12.12 14.75
C LYS A 482 32.55 -12.70 16.15
N MET A 483 31.56 -13.57 16.35
CA MET A 483 31.20 -14.13 17.65
C MET A 483 31.18 -15.65 17.62
N ARG A 484 31.57 -16.30 18.72
CA ARG A 484 31.47 -17.76 18.89
C ARG A 484 30.00 -18.17 19.13
N SER A 485 29.59 -19.27 18.49
CA SER A 485 28.25 -19.86 18.66
C SER A 485 27.94 -20.22 20.13
N LYS A 486 26.65 -20.22 20.50
CA LYS A 486 26.18 -20.56 21.85
C LYS A 486 25.91 -22.06 22.02
N VAL A 487 25.85 -22.81 20.92
CA VAL A 487 25.39 -24.21 20.93
C VAL A 487 26.53 -25.11 20.48
N ASP A 488 26.99 -25.89 21.44
CA ASP A 488 27.86 -27.06 21.34
C ASP A 488 29.28 -26.87 20.80
N SER A 489 30.09 -27.88 21.07
CA SER A 489 31.54 -28.05 21.02
C SER A 489 32.22 -27.80 19.66
N ILE A 490 31.57 -27.06 18.76
CA ILE A 490 32.02 -26.71 17.42
C ILE A 490 32.40 -25.22 17.43
N ASP A 491 33.65 -24.93 17.07
CA ASP A 491 34.25 -23.59 17.02
C ASP A 491 33.73 -22.76 15.83
N GLU A 492 32.42 -22.81 15.57
CA GLU A 492 31.80 -22.13 14.44
C GLU A 492 31.57 -20.65 14.78
N LEU A 493 32.20 -19.79 13.98
CA LEU A 493 32.24 -18.35 14.19
C LEU A 493 31.15 -17.69 13.35
N GLN A 494 30.22 -17.00 14.01
CA GLN A 494 29.11 -16.30 13.39
C GLN A 494 29.40 -14.81 13.29
N MET A 495 29.27 -14.24 12.09
CA MET A 495 29.30 -12.79 11.91
C MET A 495 27.94 -12.19 12.26
N VAL A 496 27.94 -11.25 13.19
CA VAL A 496 26.76 -10.52 13.67
C VAL A 496 26.96 -9.04 13.34
N LYS A 497 26.00 -8.43 12.65
CA LYS A 497 26.01 -6.99 12.40
C LYS A 497 25.56 -6.27 13.68
N ILE A 498 26.45 -5.46 14.25
CA ILE A 498 26.11 -4.61 15.41
C ILE A 498 25.43 -3.35 14.91
N LEU A 499 25.92 -2.80 13.80
CA LEU A 499 25.41 -1.60 13.19
C LEU A 499 25.52 -1.73 11.67
N ASP A 500 24.36 -1.89 11.00
CA ASP A 500 24.31 -2.09 9.55
C ASP A 500 24.78 -0.85 8.80
N ASN A 501 24.34 0.32 9.26
CA ASN A 501 24.64 1.60 8.66
C ASN A 501 24.42 2.72 9.67
N LEU A 502 25.44 3.54 9.93
CA LEU A 502 25.36 4.81 10.66
C LEU A 502 26.02 5.86 9.79
N SER A 503 25.21 6.68 9.14
CA SER A 503 25.70 7.77 8.31
C SER A 503 25.40 9.11 8.93
N PHE A 504 26.42 9.96 8.99
CA PHE A 504 26.30 11.38 9.24
C PHE A 504 26.40 12.10 7.89
N ASN A 505 25.46 12.97 7.56
CA ASN A 505 25.46 13.72 6.32
C ASN A 505 25.25 15.20 6.62
N THR A 506 26.01 16.04 5.95
CA THR A 506 25.85 17.49 5.98
C THR A 506 26.27 18.08 4.64
N SER A 507 25.83 19.30 4.36
CA SER A 507 26.18 19.99 3.13
C SER A 507 26.40 21.47 3.37
N LEU A 508 27.31 22.06 2.61
CA LEU A 508 27.65 23.47 2.64
C LEU A 508 27.19 24.11 1.34
N ASN A 509 26.39 25.16 1.40
CA ASN A 509 26.00 25.97 0.25
C ASN A 509 27.08 27.05 0.00
N LEU A 510 27.74 27.01 -1.14
CA LEU A 510 28.90 27.87 -1.43
C LEU A 510 28.50 29.27 -1.92
N PHE A 511 27.29 29.43 -2.46
CA PHE A 511 26.78 30.69 -3.04
C PHE A 511 25.65 31.26 -2.18
N HIS A 512 25.78 31.12 -0.87
CA HIS A 512 24.80 31.62 0.09
C HIS A 512 24.79 33.15 0.08
N LYS A 513 23.62 33.74 -0.22
CA LYS A 513 23.47 35.20 -0.45
C LYS A 513 23.28 36.00 0.84
N ASP A 514 22.92 35.33 1.94
CA ASP A 514 22.61 35.96 3.22
C ASP A 514 23.79 35.77 4.19
N THR A 515 24.36 36.88 4.65
CA THR A 515 25.48 36.89 5.62
C THR A 515 25.04 36.55 7.04
N LEU A 516 23.73 36.57 7.32
CA LEU A 516 23.18 36.36 8.66
C LEU A 516 22.90 34.87 8.97
N THR A 517 22.79 34.03 7.95
CA THR A 517 22.53 32.59 8.09
C THR A 517 23.76 31.77 7.71
N PRO A 518 24.15 30.74 8.49
CA PRO A 518 25.32 29.95 8.16
C PRO A 518 25.12 29.10 6.91
N ALA A 519 26.12 29.08 6.04
CA ALA A 519 26.14 28.29 4.80
C ALA A 519 26.08 26.76 5.02
N TRP A 520 26.40 26.27 6.22
CA TRP A 520 26.55 24.84 6.51
C TRP A 520 25.26 24.24 7.06
N ASN A 521 24.61 23.32 6.36
CA ASN A 521 23.35 22.69 6.81
C ASN A 521 23.50 21.81 8.06
N PRO A 522 22.41 21.60 8.84
CA PRO A 522 22.41 20.69 9.98
C PRO A 522 22.95 19.30 9.63
N ILE A 523 23.66 18.69 10.58
CA ILE A 523 24.18 17.34 10.48
C ILE A 523 23.04 16.36 10.69
N THR A 524 22.65 15.65 9.64
CA THR A 524 21.68 14.57 9.73
C THR A 524 22.38 13.28 10.05
N PHE A 525 21.87 12.53 11.04
CA PHE A 525 22.34 11.18 11.32
C PHE A 525 21.25 10.17 11.01
N THR A 526 21.60 9.05 10.40
CA THR A 526 20.68 7.93 10.14
C THR A 526 21.38 6.63 10.48
N GLY A 527 20.72 5.82 11.30
CA GLY A 527 21.23 4.57 11.82
C GLY A 527 20.24 3.41 11.62
N SER A 528 20.75 2.22 11.34
CA SER A 528 19.98 0.98 11.39
C SER A 528 20.80 -0.16 11.95
N THR A 529 20.15 -1.06 12.69
CA THR A 529 20.76 -2.29 13.19
C THR A 529 19.74 -3.43 13.28
N ARG A 530 20.20 -4.65 13.01
CA ARG A 530 19.45 -5.90 13.17
C ARG A 530 20.16 -6.76 14.21
N ILE A 531 19.63 -6.79 15.42
CA ILE A 531 20.23 -7.50 16.55
C ILE A 531 19.44 -8.81 16.79
N PHE A 532 20.10 -9.81 17.38
CA PHE A 532 19.50 -11.09 17.77
C PHE A 532 18.92 -11.92 16.62
N LYS A 533 19.68 -12.08 15.51
CA LYS A 533 19.24 -12.79 14.31
C LYS A 533 17.94 -12.20 13.73
N GLU A 534 17.95 -10.88 13.52
CA GLU A 534 16.85 -10.12 12.90
C GLU A 534 15.55 -10.07 13.71
N LYS A 535 15.56 -10.51 14.98
CA LYS A 535 14.42 -10.39 15.89
C LYS A 535 14.17 -8.95 16.34
N LEU A 536 15.21 -8.14 16.44
CA LEU A 536 15.10 -6.71 16.73
C LEU A 536 15.63 -5.91 15.55
N ASN A 537 14.73 -5.17 14.91
CA ASN A 537 15.06 -4.20 13.87
C ASN A 537 14.92 -2.80 14.45
N LEU A 538 16.04 -2.11 14.62
CA LEU A 538 16.08 -0.74 15.11
C LEU A 538 16.52 0.18 13.98
N SER A 539 15.77 1.23 13.73
CA SER A 539 16.20 2.33 12.87
C SER A 539 15.97 3.67 13.56
N PHE A 540 16.94 4.57 13.45
CA PHE A 540 16.87 5.89 14.03
C PHE A 540 17.39 6.92 13.04
N ARG A 541 16.86 8.13 13.12
CA ARG A 541 17.35 9.28 12.38
C ARG A 541 17.17 10.54 13.19
N GLY A 542 17.96 11.56 12.92
CA GLY A 542 17.77 12.86 13.52
C GLY A 542 18.61 13.93 12.84
N SER A 543 18.45 15.15 13.31
CA SER A 543 19.15 16.32 12.80
C SER A 543 19.74 17.12 13.97
N LEU A 544 21.03 17.40 13.86
CA LEU A 544 21.84 18.14 14.81
C LEU A 544 22.27 19.43 14.13
N ASP A 545 21.76 20.56 14.59
CA ASP A 545 22.12 21.88 14.08
C ASP A 545 23.33 22.43 14.86
N PRO A 546 24.46 22.72 14.21
CA PRO A 546 25.60 23.34 14.88
C PRO A 546 25.39 24.80 15.28
N PHE A 547 24.31 25.43 14.81
CA PHE A 547 24.05 26.85 15.04
C PHE A 547 22.80 27.10 15.88
N GLY A 548 22.78 28.30 16.47
CA GLY A 548 21.68 28.82 17.26
C GLY A 548 20.51 29.35 16.44
N TYR A 549 19.57 29.98 17.12
CA TYR A 549 18.41 30.65 16.54
C TYR A 549 18.12 31.94 17.30
N ASP A 550 17.62 32.95 16.60
CA ASP A 550 17.27 34.23 17.19
C ASP A 550 15.82 34.18 17.70
N THR A 551 15.61 34.55 18.96
CA THR A 551 14.30 34.61 19.61
C THR A 551 13.58 35.95 19.41
N VAL A 552 14.25 36.99 18.89
CA VAL A 552 13.77 38.39 18.86
C VAL A 552 13.49 38.90 17.44
N ARG A 553 14.24 38.50 16.40
CA ARG A 553 14.16 39.10 15.04
C ARG A 553 13.70 38.15 13.92
N ASN A 554 12.57 37.45 14.09
CA ASN A 554 12.06 36.46 13.12
C ASN A 554 12.92 35.20 12.96
N LEU A 555 12.92 34.33 14.00
CA LEU A 555 12.97 32.85 13.99
C LEU A 555 13.96 32.12 13.04
N ASN A 556 14.93 32.83 12.48
CA ASN A 556 15.92 32.33 11.56
C ASN A 556 17.16 31.87 12.32
N ARG A 557 17.88 30.93 11.69
CA ARG A 557 19.13 30.38 12.19
C ARG A 557 20.17 31.50 12.30
N THR A 558 20.87 31.59 13.42
CA THR A 558 21.91 32.61 13.63
C THR A 558 23.25 32.14 13.09
N ALA A 559 24.11 33.08 12.72
CA ALA A 559 25.52 32.80 12.43
C ALA A 559 26.30 32.28 13.66
N GLU A 560 25.81 32.55 14.87
CA GLU A 560 26.41 32.05 16.11
C GLU A 560 26.21 30.54 16.30
N THR A 561 27.26 29.88 16.77
CA THR A 561 27.22 28.45 17.09
C THR A 561 26.33 28.18 18.29
N TRP A 562 25.72 27.00 18.34
CA TRP A 562 24.96 26.59 19.52
C TRP A 562 25.85 26.49 20.78
N TYR A 563 27.13 26.17 20.57
CA TYR A 563 28.13 26.13 21.62
C TYR A 563 28.37 27.51 22.27
N SER A 564 28.46 28.57 21.48
CA SER A 564 28.63 29.93 22.02
C SER A 564 27.40 30.42 22.79
N GLN A 565 26.20 30.00 22.41
CA GLN A 565 24.96 30.42 23.08
C GLN A 565 24.65 29.62 24.35
N THR A 566 24.99 28.32 24.39
CA THR A 566 24.51 27.43 25.47
C THR A 566 25.57 26.53 26.09
N GLY A 567 26.80 26.55 25.58
CA GLY A 567 27.87 25.62 25.98
C GLY A 567 27.70 24.18 25.48
N LYS A 568 26.66 23.87 24.71
CA LYS A 568 26.42 22.53 24.14
C LYS A 568 26.90 22.47 22.69
N PRO A 569 27.54 21.37 22.22
CA PRO A 569 28.18 21.35 20.91
C PRO A 569 27.21 21.42 19.74
N LEU A 570 26.05 20.75 19.83
CA LEU A 570 25.06 20.68 18.76
C LEU A 570 23.63 20.70 19.33
N ARG A 571 22.70 21.30 18.59
CA ARG A 571 21.28 21.38 18.93
C ARG A 571 20.49 20.29 18.23
N LEU A 572 19.84 19.40 18.98
CA LEU A 572 18.96 18.38 18.41
C LEU A 572 17.62 19.00 17.99
N THR A 573 17.40 19.16 16.68
CA THR A 573 16.17 19.77 16.13
C THR A 573 15.08 18.75 15.88
N SER A 574 15.46 17.50 15.56
CA SER A 574 14.54 16.39 15.40
C SER A 574 15.24 15.06 15.63
N ALA A 575 14.47 14.09 16.13
CA ALA A 575 14.89 12.70 16.22
C ALA A 575 13.67 11.81 15.98
N SER A 576 13.85 10.69 15.32
CA SER A 576 12.82 9.65 15.24
C SER A 576 13.47 8.29 15.32
N MET A 577 12.84 7.39 16.03
CA MET A 577 13.30 6.03 16.24
C MET A 577 12.13 5.08 16.02
N SER A 578 12.40 3.96 15.35
CA SER A 578 11.45 2.86 15.22
C SER A 578 12.16 1.56 15.58
N ALA A 579 11.54 0.79 16.47
CA ALA A 579 12.02 -0.52 16.91
C ALA A 579 10.93 -1.55 16.65
N GLY A 580 11.23 -2.57 15.84
CA GLY A 580 10.34 -3.69 15.55
C GLY A 580 10.90 -4.96 16.17
N PHE A 581 10.14 -5.57 17.09
CA PHE A 581 10.44 -6.85 17.69
C PHE A 581 9.59 -7.92 17.04
N ASN A 582 10.22 -8.94 16.46
CA ASN A 582 9.56 -10.10 15.89
C ASN A 582 9.94 -11.34 16.69
N LEU A 583 8.97 -11.89 17.38
CA LEU A 583 9.11 -13.09 18.20
C LEU A 583 8.20 -14.17 17.63
N LYS A 584 8.73 -15.37 17.47
CA LYS A 584 8.00 -16.55 17.03
C LYS A 584 8.46 -17.72 17.89
N SER A 585 7.55 -18.65 18.20
CA SER A 585 7.95 -19.92 18.79
C SER A 585 8.92 -20.64 17.85
N LYS A 586 9.90 -21.35 18.41
CA LYS A 586 10.63 -22.35 17.63
C LYS A 586 9.69 -23.53 17.51
N LYS A 587 9.44 -24.01 16.29
CA LYS A 587 8.85 -25.33 16.10
C LYS A 587 10.01 -26.31 16.27
N GLU A 588 10.05 -27.10 17.34
CA GLU A 588 10.97 -28.25 17.35
C GLU A 588 10.44 -29.27 16.33
N THR A 589 10.96 -29.21 15.11
CA THR A 589 10.89 -30.36 14.20
C THR A 589 11.88 -31.41 14.69
N THR A 590 11.46 -32.26 15.61
CA THR A 590 12.04 -33.60 15.77
C THR A 590 11.67 -34.41 14.53
N GLY A 591 12.62 -34.56 13.60
CA GLY A 591 12.50 -35.48 12.46
C GLY A 591 12.96 -34.91 11.13
N SER A 592 14.10 -35.43 10.66
CA SER A 592 14.57 -35.45 9.26
C SER A 592 15.01 -34.12 8.61
N LYS A 593 16.34 -33.93 8.60
CA LYS A 593 17.08 -33.03 7.70
C LYS A 593 17.02 -33.56 6.26
N ALA A 594 15.94 -33.30 5.54
CA ALA A 594 15.90 -33.31 4.07
C ALA A 594 14.74 -32.40 3.63
N GLY A 595 15.06 -31.25 3.03
CA GLY A 595 14.05 -30.29 2.54
C GLY A 595 14.19 -28.86 3.06
N GLN A 596 15.40 -28.41 3.41
CA GLN A 596 15.63 -27.06 3.96
C GLN A 596 15.94 -25.98 2.89
N GLU A 597 15.76 -26.28 1.59
CA GLU A 597 16.01 -25.31 0.50
C GLU A 597 14.73 -24.72 -0.14
N ASP A 598 13.52 -25.24 0.13
CA ASP A 598 12.29 -24.76 -0.52
C ASP A 598 11.43 -23.79 0.32
N MET A 599 11.73 -23.59 1.61
CA MET A 599 10.89 -22.76 2.51
C MET A 599 11.24 -21.27 2.56
N ASP A 600 12.37 -20.84 2.00
CA ASP A 600 12.79 -19.43 2.02
C ASP A 600 12.10 -18.58 0.94
N GLN A 601 11.52 -19.19 -0.10
CA GLN A 601 10.78 -18.44 -1.13
C GLN A 601 9.33 -18.16 -0.77
N GLN A 602 8.72 -18.91 0.14
CA GLN A 602 7.30 -18.78 0.47
C GLN A 602 7.00 -17.75 1.56
N SER A 603 8.03 -17.34 2.32
CA SER A 603 7.92 -16.34 3.39
C SER A 603 7.89 -14.89 2.89
N GLN A 604 8.15 -14.64 1.61
CA GLN A 604 8.10 -13.29 1.01
C GLN A 604 6.75 -12.96 0.32
N LEU A 605 5.86 -13.95 0.15
CA LEU A 605 4.58 -13.79 -0.56
C LEU A 605 3.38 -13.48 0.37
N ASN A 606 3.50 -13.71 1.69
CA ASN A 606 2.40 -13.49 2.64
C ASN A 606 2.13 -12.02 3.00
N ASN A 607 2.70 -11.06 2.27
CA ASN A 607 2.45 -9.62 2.48
C ASN A 607 1.60 -8.96 1.39
N GLN A 608 0.96 -9.73 0.51
CA GLN A 608 -0.01 -9.20 -0.45
C GLN A 608 -1.28 -10.04 -0.47
N ASN A 609 -2.41 -9.37 -0.19
CA ASN A 609 -3.77 -9.78 -0.51
C ASN A 609 -4.27 -11.09 0.12
N MET A 610 -4.84 -10.98 1.33
CA MET A 610 -6.00 -11.83 1.67
C MET A 610 -7.20 -11.35 0.84
N THR A 611 -7.24 -11.80 -0.41
CA THR A 611 -8.46 -11.92 -1.20
C THR A 611 -8.72 -13.40 -1.41
N SER A 612 -9.98 -13.76 -1.19
CA SER A 612 -10.63 -15.06 -1.32
C SER A 612 -10.18 -15.96 -2.50
N ASP A 613 -10.34 -17.26 -2.25
CA ASP A 613 -10.36 -18.42 -3.17
C ASP A 613 -9.02 -19.10 -3.47
N ASP A 614 -8.71 -20.16 -2.69
CA ASP A 614 -8.48 -21.56 -3.16
C ASP A 614 -7.95 -22.43 -1.97
N PRO A 615 -8.64 -23.52 -1.54
CA PRO A 615 -8.20 -24.38 -0.46
C PRO A 615 -7.64 -25.70 -0.98
N LEU A 616 -6.36 -25.76 -1.32
CA LEU A 616 -5.64 -27.03 -1.50
C LEU A 616 -4.23 -26.94 -0.90
N GLY A 617 -4.11 -27.41 0.34
CA GLY A 617 -2.87 -27.94 0.91
C GLY A 617 -3.14 -29.41 1.25
N SER A 618 -2.48 -30.29 0.51
CA SER A 618 -2.56 -31.75 0.58
C SER A 618 -2.46 -32.31 2.00
N TYR A 619 -3.48 -33.07 2.42
CA TYR A 619 -3.47 -33.89 3.62
C TYR A 619 -2.96 -35.29 3.23
N ASP A 620 -1.93 -35.78 3.92
CA ASP A 620 -1.36 -37.13 3.81
C ASP A 620 -2.27 -38.12 4.57
N PRO A 621 -2.73 -39.25 3.98
CA PRO A 621 -3.73 -40.13 4.59
C PRO A 621 -3.21 -41.06 5.70
N ASN A 622 -1.92 -41.05 6.04
CA ASN A 622 -1.32 -42.08 6.91
C ASN A 622 -1.08 -41.64 8.37
N LEU A 623 -2.11 -41.10 9.05
CA LEU A 623 -2.06 -40.91 10.51
C LEU A 623 -3.26 -41.61 11.16
N GLU A 624 -3.15 -42.93 11.20
CA GLU A 624 -4.00 -43.84 11.95
C GLU A 624 -3.66 -43.76 13.45
N GLU A 625 -4.70 -43.50 14.24
CA GLU A 625 -4.97 -43.94 15.61
C GLU A 625 -3.77 -44.21 16.56
N TYR A 626 -3.54 -43.29 17.52
CA TYR A 626 -2.82 -43.62 18.76
C TYR A 626 -3.38 -42.82 19.95
N TYR A 627 -4.13 -43.49 20.83
CA TYR A 627 -4.44 -43.03 22.17
C TYR A 627 -3.26 -43.35 23.10
N GLY A 628 -2.67 -42.33 23.71
CA GLY A 628 -1.79 -42.50 24.88
C GLY A 628 -0.46 -41.75 24.78
N ASP A 629 -0.17 -41.05 25.88
CA ASP A 629 1.09 -40.41 26.29
C ASP A 629 1.48 -39.04 25.72
N TYR A 630 1.52 -38.09 26.67
CA TYR A 630 2.15 -36.76 26.67
C TYR A 630 2.13 -35.98 25.36
N VAL A 631 1.08 -35.18 25.18
CA VAL A 631 1.07 -34.10 24.19
C VAL A 631 2.13 -33.07 24.60
N ASP A 632 3.26 -33.07 23.90
CA ASP A 632 4.23 -31.99 23.98
C ASP A 632 3.59 -30.77 23.29
N PHE A 633 3.04 -29.86 24.09
CA PHE A 633 2.30 -28.68 23.60
C PHE A 633 3.28 -27.61 23.13
N ASP A 634 3.84 -27.79 21.94
CA ASP A 634 4.63 -26.76 21.27
C ASP A 634 3.67 -25.74 20.62
N ILE A 635 2.94 -24.97 21.45
CA ILE A 635 1.92 -24.00 21.03
C ILE A 635 2.57 -22.94 20.12
N PRO A 636 2.24 -22.91 18.81
CA PRO A 636 2.81 -21.92 17.92
C PRO A 636 2.25 -20.54 18.24
N TRP A 637 3.15 -19.60 18.54
CA TRP A 637 2.81 -18.21 18.79
C TRP A 637 3.72 -17.28 17.98
N SER A 638 3.14 -16.15 17.57
CA SER A 638 3.85 -15.06 16.94
C SER A 638 3.47 -13.75 17.64
N LEU A 639 4.47 -12.92 17.93
CA LEU A 639 4.28 -11.62 18.54
C LEU A 639 5.17 -10.61 17.82
N ARG A 640 4.55 -9.56 17.32
CA ARG A 640 5.19 -8.40 16.74
C ARG A 640 4.88 -7.16 17.57
N VAL A 641 5.93 -6.50 18.05
CA VAL A 641 5.82 -5.23 18.78
C VAL A 641 6.59 -4.17 18.01
N ASP A 642 5.89 -3.15 17.54
CA ASP A 642 6.47 -1.99 16.88
C ASP A 642 6.38 -0.78 17.81
N TYR A 643 7.52 -0.19 18.15
CA TYR A 643 7.60 1.08 18.87
C TYR A 643 8.04 2.18 17.90
N SER A 644 7.34 3.31 17.92
CA SER A 644 7.68 4.51 17.15
C SER A 644 7.78 5.72 18.07
N PHE A 645 8.91 6.41 17.97
CA PHE A 645 9.23 7.65 18.68
C PHE A 645 9.51 8.75 17.67
N SER A 646 8.94 9.92 17.88
CA SER A 646 9.24 11.14 17.14
C SER A 646 9.39 12.30 18.12
N TYR A 647 10.49 13.03 17.97
CA TYR A 647 10.82 14.24 18.68
C TYR A 647 11.07 15.34 17.65
N THR A 648 10.43 16.48 17.83
CA THR A 648 10.61 17.67 17.00
C THR A 648 10.73 18.87 17.92
N LYS A 649 11.87 19.55 17.87
CA LYS A 649 12.16 20.80 18.57
C LYS A 649 13.04 21.69 17.68
N PRO A 650 12.53 22.23 16.55
CA PRO A 650 13.27 23.17 15.72
C PRO A 650 13.47 24.53 16.43
N ARG A 651 12.63 24.84 17.42
CA ARG A 651 12.58 26.09 18.19
C ARG A 651 12.35 25.77 19.68
N GLU A 652 11.48 26.51 20.37
CA GLU A 652 11.14 26.19 21.77
C GLU A 652 10.08 25.09 21.91
N ASP A 653 9.09 25.08 21.01
CA ASP A 653 8.01 24.09 21.08
C ASP A 653 8.54 22.68 20.88
N VAL A 654 8.33 21.87 21.90
CA VAL A 654 8.69 20.45 21.89
C VAL A 654 7.45 19.64 21.56
N ARG A 655 7.53 18.88 20.47
CA ARG A 655 6.54 17.87 20.16
C ARG A 655 7.17 16.49 20.24
N ILE A 656 6.63 15.66 21.15
CA ILE A 656 7.01 14.26 21.31
C ILE A 656 5.79 13.41 20.99
N ILE A 657 5.94 12.48 20.06
CA ILE A 657 4.91 11.49 19.72
C ILE A 657 5.50 10.12 19.94
N GLN A 658 4.79 9.30 20.71
CA GLN A 658 5.21 7.95 21.07
C GLN A 658 4.05 6.99 20.91
N THR A 659 4.24 5.98 20.08
CA THR A 659 3.21 4.97 19.83
C THR A 659 3.81 3.58 19.93
N LEU A 660 3.08 2.70 20.61
CA LEU A 660 3.34 1.28 20.65
C LEU A 660 2.26 0.58 19.82
N ARG A 661 2.62 -0.38 18.98
CA ARG A 661 1.70 -1.28 18.31
C ARG A 661 2.10 -2.70 18.63
N ALA A 662 1.14 -3.53 19.00
CA ALA A 662 1.37 -4.94 19.26
C ALA A 662 0.36 -5.73 18.45
N SER A 663 0.86 -6.71 17.69
CA SER A 663 0.03 -7.65 16.96
C SER A 663 0.60 -9.04 17.10
N GLY A 664 -0.24 -10.05 17.12
CA GLY A 664 0.24 -11.41 17.28
C GLY A 664 -0.90 -12.40 17.18
N ASP A 665 -0.52 -13.66 17.10
CA ASP A 665 -1.42 -14.79 17.15
C ASP A 665 -0.83 -15.90 17.99
N PHE A 666 -1.68 -16.62 18.71
CA PHE A 666 -1.29 -17.83 19.43
C PHE A 666 -2.36 -18.89 19.26
N SER A 667 -1.93 -20.16 19.27
CA SER A 667 -2.85 -21.29 19.08
C SER A 667 -3.01 -22.06 20.38
N LEU A 668 -4.08 -21.79 21.14
CA LEU A 668 -4.31 -22.42 22.46
C LEU A 668 -4.33 -23.96 22.38
N SER A 669 -4.81 -24.51 21.26
CA SER A 669 -4.72 -25.92 20.87
C SER A 669 -4.68 -26.02 19.33
N PRO A 670 -4.47 -27.20 18.72
CA PRO A 670 -4.47 -27.35 17.25
C PRO A 670 -5.72 -26.78 16.56
N ASN A 671 -6.85 -26.75 17.28
CA ASN A 671 -8.14 -26.32 16.79
C ASN A 671 -8.51 -24.88 17.18
N TRP A 672 -7.65 -24.16 17.89
CA TRP A 672 -7.93 -22.78 18.32
C TRP A 672 -6.82 -21.85 17.87
N LYS A 673 -7.20 -20.70 17.32
CA LYS A 673 -6.28 -19.63 16.98
C LYS A 673 -6.84 -18.29 17.41
N ILE A 674 -6.08 -17.56 18.21
CA ILE A 674 -6.47 -16.25 18.72
C ILE A 674 -5.44 -15.24 18.22
N GLY A 675 -5.90 -14.27 17.43
CA GLY A 675 -5.11 -13.16 16.94
C GLY A 675 -5.55 -11.86 17.58
N PHE A 676 -4.61 -10.95 17.84
CA PHE A 676 -4.90 -9.61 18.32
C PHE A 676 -4.09 -8.56 17.55
N ASN A 677 -4.63 -7.36 17.47
CA ASN A 677 -3.93 -6.17 17.00
C ASN A 677 -4.38 -4.99 17.83
N THR A 678 -3.44 -4.31 18.47
CA THR A 678 -3.70 -3.18 19.35
C THR A 678 -2.61 -2.13 19.20
N GLY A 679 -2.95 -0.89 19.53
CA GLY A 679 -1.96 0.15 19.72
C GLY A 679 -2.21 0.95 20.98
N TYR A 680 -1.18 1.64 21.43
CA TYR A 680 -1.21 2.48 22.61
C TYR A 680 -0.49 3.79 22.31
N ASP A 681 -1.20 4.89 22.46
CA ASP A 681 -0.65 6.24 22.36
C ASP A 681 -0.14 6.65 23.75
N LEU A 682 1.18 6.75 23.89
CA LEU A 682 1.85 7.02 25.17
C LEU A 682 1.66 8.48 25.61
N ASP A 683 1.40 9.39 24.68
CA ASP A 683 1.16 10.82 24.97
C ASP A 683 -0.26 11.00 25.52
N LYS A 684 -1.25 10.43 24.83
CA LYS A 684 -2.66 10.47 25.28
C LYS A 684 -2.99 9.48 26.39
N LYS A 685 -2.07 8.54 26.70
CA LYS A 685 -2.26 7.44 27.65
C LYS A 685 -3.52 6.62 27.37
N GLN A 686 -3.78 6.37 26.09
CA GLN A 686 -5.00 5.70 25.62
C GLN A 686 -4.66 4.60 24.62
N PHE A 687 -5.42 3.51 24.68
CA PHE A 687 -5.40 2.51 23.62
C PHE A 687 -6.01 3.08 22.34
N THR A 688 -5.36 2.80 21.21
CA THR A 688 -5.98 2.96 19.90
C THR A 688 -6.93 1.78 19.65
N THR A 689 -7.51 1.71 18.46
CA THR A 689 -8.40 0.61 18.07
C THR A 689 -7.74 -0.76 18.30
N THR A 690 -8.36 -1.56 19.17
CA THR A 690 -7.99 -2.97 19.39
C THR A 690 -8.94 -3.88 18.62
N ASN A 691 -8.40 -4.81 17.84
CA ASN A 691 -9.14 -5.88 17.20
C ASN A 691 -8.68 -7.22 17.76
N LEU A 692 -9.63 -8.02 18.24
CA LEU A 692 -9.41 -9.40 18.64
C LEU A 692 -10.12 -10.31 17.64
N SER A 693 -9.41 -11.31 17.16
CA SER A 693 -9.88 -12.32 16.23
C SER A 693 -9.72 -13.69 16.87
N ILE A 694 -10.77 -14.49 16.85
CA ILE A 694 -10.80 -15.83 17.40
C ILE A 694 -11.30 -16.74 16.30
N TYR A 695 -10.53 -17.78 16.02
CA TYR A 695 -10.88 -18.85 15.10
C TYR A 695 -10.88 -20.17 15.87
N ARG A 696 -11.93 -20.97 15.67
CA ARG A 696 -11.98 -22.33 16.16
C ARG A 696 -12.36 -23.28 15.04
N ASP A 697 -11.56 -24.30 14.90
CA ASP A 697 -11.83 -25.48 14.11
C ASP A 697 -12.75 -26.43 14.90
N LEU A 698 -13.91 -26.76 14.33
CA LEU A 698 -14.88 -27.71 14.87
C LEU A 698 -15.00 -28.94 13.95
N HIS A 699 -13.89 -29.33 13.31
CA HIS A 699 -13.79 -30.42 12.33
C HIS A 699 -14.52 -30.10 11.02
N CYS A 700 -15.84 -30.23 11.00
CA CYS A 700 -16.68 -29.97 9.83
C CYS A 700 -17.30 -28.57 9.84
N TRP A 701 -17.25 -27.91 10.98
CA TRP A 701 -17.67 -26.53 11.18
C TRP A 701 -16.46 -25.66 11.50
N GLU A 702 -16.59 -24.36 11.25
CA GLU A 702 -15.63 -23.36 11.67
C GLU A 702 -16.37 -22.22 12.36
N MET A 703 -15.78 -21.73 13.46
CA MET A 703 -16.28 -20.59 14.20
C MET A 703 -15.28 -19.45 14.08
N ARG A 704 -15.77 -18.26 13.76
CA ARG A 704 -15.01 -17.01 13.65
C ARG A 704 -15.66 -15.92 14.49
N VAL A 705 -14.87 -15.29 15.34
CA VAL A 705 -15.25 -14.10 16.10
C VAL A 705 -14.26 -13.00 15.78
N SER A 706 -14.75 -11.81 15.45
CA SER A 706 -13.94 -10.58 15.41
C SER A 706 -14.62 -9.53 16.27
N VAL A 707 -13.89 -8.93 17.20
CA VAL A 707 -14.44 -7.96 18.14
C VAL A 707 -13.52 -6.76 18.29
N VAL A 708 -14.11 -5.57 18.27
CA VAL A 708 -13.52 -4.32 18.72
C VAL A 708 -14.18 -3.99 20.06
N PRO A 709 -13.52 -4.28 21.20
CA PRO A 709 -14.18 -4.29 22.50
C PRO A 709 -14.45 -2.89 23.07
N PHE A 710 -13.64 -1.89 22.70
CA PHE A 710 -13.73 -0.52 23.23
C PHE A 710 -13.36 0.53 22.16
N GLY A 711 -13.55 1.81 22.49
CA GLY A 711 -13.31 2.95 21.59
C GLY A 711 -14.54 3.34 20.77
N ASN A 712 -14.35 4.25 19.81
CA ASN A 712 -15.44 4.83 19.01
C ASN A 712 -16.04 3.84 18.00
N TYR A 713 -15.29 2.78 17.65
CA TYR A 713 -15.69 1.80 16.63
C TYR A 713 -16.00 0.42 17.23
N LYS A 714 -16.52 0.39 18.47
CA LYS A 714 -16.99 -0.85 19.10
C LYS A 714 -17.81 -1.67 18.11
N SER A 715 -17.52 -2.95 17.97
CA SER A 715 -18.24 -3.82 17.04
C SER A 715 -17.94 -5.28 17.37
N TYR A 716 -18.83 -6.18 16.98
CA TYR A 716 -18.54 -7.60 17.01
C TYR A 716 -19.17 -8.29 15.82
N ASN A 717 -18.51 -9.34 15.36
CA ASN A 717 -18.98 -10.23 14.32
C ASN A 717 -18.74 -11.66 14.77
N PHE A 718 -19.80 -12.43 14.94
CA PHE A 718 -19.78 -13.85 15.25
C PHE A 718 -20.33 -14.61 14.06
N GLN A 719 -19.56 -15.53 13.52
CA GLN A 719 -19.97 -16.39 12.43
C GLN A 719 -19.60 -17.83 12.74
N ILE A 720 -20.55 -18.74 12.53
CA ILE A 720 -20.31 -20.18 12.54
C ILE A 720 -20.90 -20.77 11.26
N ASN A 721 -20.13 -21.55 10.52
CA ASN A 721 -20.55 -22.14 9.24
C ASN A 721 -19.91 -23.50 9.00
N ALA A 722 -20.54 -24.32 8.16
CA ALA A 722 -19.90 -25.53 7.65
C ALA A 722 -18.66 -25.16 6.82
N LYS A 723 -17.58 -25.94 6.93
CA LYS A 723 -16.34 -25.73 6.17
C LYS A 723 -16.48 -26.08 4.69
N SER A 724 -17.33 -27.06 4.38
CA SER A 724 -17.53 -27.53 3.01
C SER A 724 -18.06 -26.39 2.13
N SER A 725 -17.50 -26.29 0.93
CA SER A 725 -17.94 -25.32 -0.10
C SER A 725 -19.40 -25.50 -0.48
N ILE A 726 -19.91 -26.73 -0.45
CA ILE A 726 -21.29 -27.07 -0.84
C ILE A 726 -22.30 -26.63 0.22
N LEU A 727 -21.92 -26.68 1.51
CA LEU A 727 -22.79 -26.30 2.63
C LEU A 727 -22.48 -24.91 3.18
N LYS A 728 -21.82 -24.03 2.40
CA LYS A 728 -21.47 -22.65 2.79
C LYS A 728 -22.66 -21.80 3.22
N ASP A 729 -23.87 -22.14 2.77
CA ASP A 729 -25.09 -21.42 3.16
C ASP A 729 -25.65 -21.86 4.51
N LEU A 730 -25.21 -22.99 5.05
CA LEU A 730 -25.45 -23.37 6.43
C LEU A 730 -24.52 -22.55 7.34
N LYS A 731 -24.94 -21.31 7.61
CA LYS A 731 -24.21 -20.36 8.43
C LYS A 731 -25.15 -19.64 9.40
N TYR A 732 -24.69 -19.44 10.61
CA TYR A 732 -25.28 -18.50 11.55
C TYR A 732 -24.31 -17.33 11.72
N ASN A 733 -24.81 -16.13 11.46
CA ASN A 733 -24.04 -14.89 11.56
C ASN A 733 -24.79 -13.90 12.43
N LYS A 734 -24.14 -13.44 13.50
CA LYS A 734 -24.62 -12.36 14.36
C LYS A 734 -23.56 -11.28 14.41
N ARG A 735 -23.94 -10.07 14.00
CA ARG A 735 -23.05 -8.91 13.96
C ARG A 735 -23.70 -7.69 14.60
N LYS A 736 -22.89 -6.87 15.24
CA LYS A 736 -23.24 -5.50 15.62
C LYS A 736 -22.24 -4.57 14.96
N ASN A 737 -22.74 -3.71 14.09
CA ASN A 737 -21.94 -2.77 13.35
C ASN A 737 -21.56 -1.58 14.24
N TRP A 738 -20.42 -0.96 13.95
CA TRP A 738 -19.97 0.21 14.70
C TRP A 738 -20.82 1.44 14.41
N GLN A 739 -21.44 1.50 13.22
CA GLN A 739 -22.37 2.56 12.82
C GLN A 739 -23.61 2.64 13.74
N ASP A 740 -24.01 1.51 14.35
CA ASP A 740 -25.13 1.45 15.30
C ASP A 740 -24.76 1.96 16.70
N ASN A 741 -23.49 2.31 16.95
CA ASN A 741 -23.03 2.81 18.25
C ASN A 741 -22.92 4.34 18.33
N PHE A 742 -23.05 5.05 17.20
CA PHE A 742 -23.08 6.51 17.18
C PHE A 742 -24.51 6.96 17.54
N ARG A 743 -24.65 7.63 18.68
CA ARG A 743 -25.86 8.35 19.11
C ARG A 743 -25.76 9.81 18.70
#